data_AF-A0A6I3T4Q0-F1
#
_entry.id   AF-A0A6I3T4Q0-F1
#
_cell.length_a   1.000
_cell.length_b   1.000
_cell.length_c   1.000
_cell.angle_alpha   90.00
_cell.angle_beta   90.00
_cell.angle_gamma   90.00
#
_symmetry.space_group_name_H-M   'P 1'
#
loop_
_entity.id
_entity.type
_entity.pdbx_description
1 polymer ?
#
loop_
_entity_poly.entity_id
_entity_poly.type
_entity_poly.pdbx_seq_one_letter_code
_entity_poly.pdbx_strand_id
1 'polypeptide(L)'
;SAGVDSGANHPGTLSGIHSHNFSGDGYNQWQLDDTQGQVRMRLATSSAATQLNLGYLIQQSPTSSQRGAYRGAGFELRTDAWAVVRGGEGVLLTTSARSAQGAGVTSTQMDASEALAGFKSAEELAETISDAATAQNALVSKNAATAHKDFVALLDPEQKGKFSGAVNGQEASKAQSGSRELDASQPVEKFGAPIVVMDSPTSINWATPASTVLFAGQQLRWITQGDVQMTAAHTVSSVAANAASFFTHSGGIQAIAANGPVSLQAHTDQLEIVADKSVTVISVNDSIEIKANQKIVLQAGQSSITLEGGDITFACPGNFTVKGGKHVFNGGNSKPALMEAFPELLIPALEHLNKKPALPTAKDNAVYDEQIRFKNSSNFPLRDIPYTLFLENGKSIKGVTDKSGLTSRVISNEPIMIQSVELRATVVPQCCNSAAHASSTMITFPIADVKTNDIDIGSSIVEIKTPDGESRSLTSGEIAISRILFKDSIDYSKVRVHKREFLWFGLQPDNVAMTPNGEIYFNEEKFKEDFSAETFDLKLWFIHEMVHVWQHQLGYPVMARGAVRIRLAYDYTLQEEKTLRDYNMEAQGNLLADYWALVSTNNSPSYFNESKHIGDRVLYEKVIGNFISNPSDKFNLPKIFL
;
A
#
# COMPACT_ATOMS: atom_id res chain seq x y z
N SER A 1 -22.00 59.94 15.38
CA SER A 1 -22.45 59.49 16.70
C SER A 1 -23.83 58.88 16.55
N ALA A 2 -23.97 57.59 16.80
CA ALA A 2 -25.25 56.91 16.88
C ALA A 2 -25.78 57.11 18.30
N GLY A 3 -26.54 58.19 18.52
CA GLY A 3 -27.19 58.47 19.79
C GLY A 3 -28.43 57.60 20.02
N VAL A 4 -29.04 57.74 21.20
CA VAL A 4 -30.40 57.22 21.46
C VAL A 4 -31.30 57.71 20.31
N ASP A 5 -32.09 56.80 19.72
CA ASP A 5 -32.95 57.01 18.55
C ASP A 5 -32.28 57.05 17.16
N SER A 6 -31.00 56.71 17.02
CA SER A 6 -30.33 56.67 15.70
C SER A 6 -30.68 55.45 14.84
N GLY A 7 -31.56 54.56 15.29
CA GLY A 7 -31.84 53.27 14.66
C GLY A 7 -30.66 52.29 14.66
N ALA A 8 -29.57 52.59 15.38
CA ALA A 8 -28.41 51.70 15.47
C ALA A 8 -28.67 50.56 16.45
N ASN A 9 -28.18 49.36 16.13
CA ASN A 9 -28.29 48.19 17.00
C ASN A 9 -27.21 48.13 18.10
N HIS A 10 -26.71 49.29 18.55
CA HIS A 10 -25.72 49.41 19.60
C HIS A 10 -25.92 50.72 20.38
N PRO A 11 -25.54 50.78 21.68
CA PRO A 11 -25.86 51.93 22.54
C PRO A 11 -24.85 53.09 22.38
N GLY A 12 -24.44 53.39 21.15
CA GLY A 12 -23.46 54.45 20.88
C GLY A 12 -22.00 54.07 21.14
N THR A 13 -21.68 52.78 21.16
CA THR A 13 -20.34 52.21 21.37
C THR A 13 -19.35 52.34 20.20
N LEU A 14 -19.76 52.95 19.07
CA LEU A 14 -18.90 53.15 17.91
C LEU A 14 -18.31 54.56 17.89
N SER A 15 -16.99 54.65 17.76
CA SER A 15 -16.24 55.91 17.63
C SER A 15 -15.17 55.81 16.53
N GLY A 16 -14.59 56.94 16.12
CA GLY A 16 -13.50 56.96 15.12
C GLY A 16 -13.54 58.10 14.11
N ILE A 17 -12.80 57.94 13.01
CA ILE A 17 -12.64 58.89 11.91
C ILE A 17 -13.14 58.22 10.62
N HIS A 18 -13.98 58.91 9.86
CA HIS A 18 -14.38 58.53 8.50
C HIS A 18 -14.21 59.76 7.61
N SER A 19 -13.34 59.66 6.60
CA SER A 19 -13.07 60.74 5.66
C SER A 19 -13.28 60.27 4.23
N HIS A 20 -13.72 61.18 3.37
CA HIS A 20 -13.81 60.94 1.93
C HIS A 20 -12.57 61.50 1.23
N ASN A 21 -12.23 60.92 0.08
CA ASN A 21 -11.27 61.55 -0.83
C ASN A 21 -11.88 62.83 -1.44
N PHE A 22 -11.06 63.61 -2.13
CA PHE A 22 -11.49 64.89 -2.71
C PHE A 22 -12.68 64.77 -3.69
N SER A 23 -12.71 63.68 -4.45
CA SER A 23 -13.77 63.40 -5.44
C SER A 23 -15.04 62.82 -4.83
N GLY A 24 -15.02 62.38 -3.57
CA GLY A 24 -16.16 61.82 -2.83
C GLY A 24 -16.47 60.33 -3.10
N ASP A 25 -15.77 59.69 -4.03
CA ASP A 25 -15.98 58.29 -4.43
C ASP A 25 -15.18 57.27 -3.59
N GLY A 26 -14.21 57.73 -2.80
CA GLY A 26 -13.40 56.91 -1.91
C GLY A 26 -13.49 57.33 -0.45
N TYR A 27 -13.05 56.45 0.46
CA TYR A 27 -12.99 56.77 1.89
C TYR A 27 -11.75 56.18 2.58
N ASN A 28 -11.37 56.79 3.69
CA ASN A 28 -10.50 56.21 4.71
C ASN A 28 -11.26 56.17 6.04
N GLN A 29 -11.07 55.11 6.81
CA GLN A 29 -11.79 54.90 8.06
C GLN A 29 -10.87 54.31 9.12
N TRP A 30 -10.90 54.91 10.31
CA TRP A 30 -10.47 54.27 11.55
C TRP A 30 -11.68 54.21 12.47
N GLN A 31 -12.08 53.01 12.88
CA GLN A 31 -13.24 52.79 13.73
C GLN A 31 -12.84 51.99 14.96
N LEU A 32 -13.33 52.43 16.12
CA LEU A 32 -13.31 51.70 17.39
C LEU A 32 -14.74 51.29 17.74
N ASP A 33 -14.90 50.09 18.28
CA ASP A 33 -16.16 49.58 18.81
C ASP A 33 -15.90 49.10 20.23
N ASP A 34 -16.41 49.84 21.21
CA ASP A 34 -16.26 49.58 22.65
C ASP A 34 -17.45 48.79 23.20
N THR A 35 -18.16 48.04 22.35
CA THR A 35 -19.22 47.15 22.80
C THR A 35 -18.66 46.16 23.81
N GLN A 36 -19.29 46.08 24.99
CA GLN A 36 -18.82 45.28 26.12
C GLN A 36 -18.58 43.82 25.70
N GLY A 37 -17.37 43.31 25.98
CA GLY A 37 -16.96 41.94 25.63
C GLY A 37 -16.69 41.70 24.13
N GLN A 38 -16.81 42.72 23.30
CA GLN A 38 -16.70 42.65 21.84
C GLN A 38 -15.84 43.79 21.28
N VAL A 39 -14.81 44.19 22.04
CA VAL A 39 -13.94 45.30 21.68
C VAL A 39 -13.22 44.99 20.37
N ARG A 40 -13.26 45.93 19.43
CA ARG A 40 -12.58 45.79 18.13
C ARG A 40 -12.12 47.13 17.58
N MET A 41 -11.14 47.06 16.69
CA MET A 41 -10.72 48.18 15.85
C MET A 41 -10.73 47.78 14.38
N ARG A 42 -11.02 48.74 13.50
CA ARG A 42 -10.88 48.60 12.04
C ARG A 42 -10.15 49.81 11.49
N LEU A 43 -9.08 49.59 10.75
CA LEU A 43 -8.41 50.58 9.91
C LEU A 43 -8.62 50.16 8.45
N ALA A 44 -9.29 50.98 7.65
CA ALA A 44 -9.73 50.62 6.30
C ALA A 44 -9.58 51.76 5.31
N THR A 45 -9.35 51.41 4.05
CA THR A 45 -9.45 52.29 2.88
C THR A 45 -10.31 51.64 1.81
N SER A 46 -11.06 52.44 1.05
CA SER A 46 -11.87 51.91 -0.06
C SER A 46 -11.00 51.34 -1.19
N SER A 47 -9.74 51.76 -1.29
CA SER A 47 -8.81 51.26 -2.31
C SER A 47 -8.52 49.76 -2.09
N ALA A 48 -8.93 48.94 -3.06
CA ALA A 48 -8.93 47.47 -2.98
C ALA A 48 -9.60 46.92 -1.71
N ALA A 49 -10.54 47.69 -1.13
CA ALA A 49 -11.17 47.42 0.17
C ALA A 49 -10.17 46.95 1.23
N THR A 50 -8.99 47.57 1.28
CA THR A 50 -7.89 47.14 2.13
C THR A 50 -8.19 47.48 3.59
N GLN A 51 -8.06 46.51 4.50
CA GLN A 51 -8.32 46.72 5.93
C GLN A 51 -7.46 45.87 6.85
N LEU A 52 -7.13 46.44 8.01
CA LEU A 52 -6.66 45.77 9.22
C LEU A 52 -7.80 45.79 10.26
N ASN A 53 -8.24 44.62 10.69
CA ASN A 53 -9.20 44.45 11.76
C ASN A 53 -8.53 43.78 12.97
N LEU A 54 -8.84 44.26 14.17
CA LEU A 54 -8.30 43.75 15.44
C LEU A 54 -9.44 43.47 16.42
N GLY A 55 -9.31 42.42 17.24
CA GLY A 55 -10.26 42.08 18.30
C GLY A 55 -11.44 41.26 17.79
N TYR A 56 -12.66 41.64 18.18
CA TYR A 56 -13.90 40.96 17.82
C TYR A 56 -14.35 41.31 16.40
N LEU A 57 -14.16 40.41 15.44
CA LEU A 57 -14.44 40.68 14.02
C LEU A 57 -15.93 40.49 13.72
N ILE A 58 -16.55 41.50 13.10
CA ILE A 58 -17.93 41.44 12.61
C ILE A 58 -18.02 41.93 11.16
N GLN A 59 -19.06 41.50 10.46
CA GLN A 59 -19.48 42.11 9.20
C GLN A 59 -20.02 43.51 9.50
N GLN A 60 -19.53 44.52 8.78
CA GLN A 60 -20.05 45.88 8.90
C GLN A 60 -19.72 46.69 7.65
N SER A 61 -20.75 47.23 6.98
CA SER A 61 -20.52 48.17 5.88
C SER A 61 -19.74 49.40 6.37
N PRO A 62 -18.76 49.91 5.61
CA PRO A 62 -17.99 51.12 5.96
C PRO A 62 -18.86 52.36 6.22
N THR A 63 -20.02 52.44 5.56
CA THR A 63 -20.97 53.56 5.65
C THR A 63 -22.11 53.32 6.64
N SER A 64 -22.12 52.20 7.35
CA SER A 64 -23.20 51.82 8.27
C SER A 64 -22.74 51.78 9.72
N SER A 65 -23.55 52.33 10.63
CA SER A 65 -23.42 52.14 12.07
C SER A 65 -23.96 50.78 12.54
N GLN A 66 -24.63 50.01 11.68
CA GLN A 66 -25.19 48.72 12.07
C GLN A 66 -24.09 47.68 12.23
N ARG A 67 -24.06 47.04 13.40
CA ARG A 67 -23.22 45.87 13.69
C ARG A 67 -23.83 44.65 13.01
N GLY A 68 -23.06 43.95 12.19
CA GLY A 68 -23.52 42.71 11.53
C GLY A 68 -23.06 41.44 12.25
N ALA A 69 -23.10 40.32 11.52
CA ALA A 69 -22.77 39.01 12.06
C ALA A 69 -21.30 38.88 12.48
N TYR A 70 -21.06 38.05 13.49
CA TYR A 70 -19.72 37.65 13.92
C TYR A 70 -18.94 36.94 12.80
N ARG A 71 -17.65 37.26 12.67
CA ARG A 71 -16.74 36.70 11.65
C ARG A 71 -15.51 36.01 12.24
N GLY A 72 -15.16 36.26 13.51
CA GLY A 72 -13.95 35.71 14.12
C GLY A 72 -13.37 36.60 15.22
N ALA A 73 -12.24 36.19 15.78
CA ALA A 73 -11.50 36.97 16.76
C ALA A 73 -9.99 36.92 16.45
N GLY A 74 -9.25 37.97 16.81
CA GLY A 74 -7.81 38.07 16.57
C GLY A 74 -7.49 39.25 15.67
N PHE A 75 -6.63 39.05 14.67
CA PHE A 75 -6.37 40.05 13.64
C PHE A 75 -6.70 39.52 12.24
N GLU A 76 -7.19 40.40 11.38
CA GLU A 76 -7.39 40.12 9.95
C GLU A 76 -6.76 41.26 9.16
N LEU A 77 -5.77 40.96 8.33
CA LEU A 77 -5.27 41.84 7.29
C LEU A 77 -5.78 41.34 5.94
N ARG A 78 -6.57 42.15 5.23
CA ARG A 78 -7.11 41.77 3.91
C ARG A 78 -7.03 42.90 2.90
N THR A 79 -6.95 42.52 1.63
CA THR A 79 -7.00 43.40 0.47
C THR A 79 -7.45 42.58 -0.74
N ASP A 80 -8.14 43.20 -1.71
CA ASP A 80 -8.41 42.58 -3.01
C ASP A 80 -7.24 42.78 -4.00
N ALA A 81 -6.16 43.44 -3.57
CA ALA A 81 -4.93 43.65 -4.33
C ALA A 81 -3.78 42.78 -3.78
N TRP A 82 -2.52 43.18 -4.02
CA TRP A 82 -1.35 42.48 -3.53
C TRP A 82 -1.11 42.71 -2.03
N ALA A 83 -0.67 41.67 -1.33
CA ALA A 83 -0.19 41.75 0.04
C ALA A 83 1.31 41.41 0.09
N VAL A 84 2.07 42.18 0.88
CA VAL A 84 3.49 41.94 1.14
C VAL A 84 3.73 42.02 2.64
N VAL A 85 4.28 40.95 3.22
CA VAL A 85 4.88 40.96 4.55
C VAL A 85 6.40 40.89 4.36
N ARG A 86 7.11 41.92 4.80
CA ARG A 86 8.56 42.04 4.60
C ARG A 86 9.24 42.46 5.90
N GLY A 87 10.05 41.57 6.45
CA GLY A 87 11.00 41.88 7.52
C GLY A 87 12.42 41.83 6.99
N GLY A 88 13.11 42.98 6.92
CA GLY A 88 14.50 43.05 6.44
C GLY A 88 15.50 42.30 7.31
N GLU A 89 15.15 42.08 8.58
CA GLU A 89 15.91 41.33 9.57
C GLU A 89 15.38 39.89 9.76
N GLY A 90 14.38 39.49 8.98
CA GLY A 90 13.71 38.18 9.03
C GLY A 90 12.23 38.23 9.42
N VAL A 91 11.57 37.08 9.37
CA VAL A 91 10.12 36.92 9.65
C VAL A 91 9.89 35.63 10.45
N LEU A 92 9.20 35.74 11.58
CA LEU A 92 8.68 34.59 12.34
C LEU A 92 7.18 34.45 12.09
N LEU A 93 6.77 33.29 11.58
CA LEU A 93 5.36 32.89 11.43
C LEU A 93 5.09 31.72 12.36
N THR A 94 4.41 31.97 13.48
CA THR A 94 4.24 30.98 14.54
C THR A 94 2.79 30.89 15.00
N THR A 95 2.38 29.69 15.41
CA THR A 95 1.15 29.45 16.18
C THR A 95 1.43 29.00 17.61
N SER A 96 2.70 29.01 18.02
CA SER A 96 3.11 28.75 19.40
C SER A 96 2.64 29.88 20.31
N ALA A 97 1.79 29.52 21.28
CA ALA A 97 1.17 30.49 22.18
C ALA A 97 2.12 30.89 23.32
N ARG A 98 2.12 32.18 23.68
CA ARG A 98 2.77 32.71 24.89
C ARG A 98 1.73 32.79 26.01
N SER A 99 2.13 32.55 27.26
CA SER A 99 1.22 32.68 28.41
C SER A 99 0.70 34.12 28.51
N ALA A 100 -0.61 34.27 28.56
CA ALA A 100 -1.24 35.59 28.60
C ALA A 100 -1.12 36.21 30.00
N GLN A 101 -0.26 37.22 30.15
CA GLN A 101 -0.39 38.22 31.21
C GLN A 101 -0.35 39.64 30.62
N GLY A 102 -1.51 40.19 30.27
CA GLY A 102 -1.68 41.62 29.99
C GLY A 102 -0.86 42.17 28.81
N ALA A 103 -0.82 43.50 28.69
CA ALA A 103 -0.14 44.20 27.60
C ALA A 103 1.39 44.11 27.74
N GLY A 104 1.92 42.98 27.30
CA GLY A 104 3.32 42.62 27.35
C GLY A 104 3.40 41.10 27.26
N VAL A 105 3.47 40.59 26.02
CA VAL A 105 3.71 39.17 25.78
C VAL A 105 4.88 38.73 26.66
N THR A 106 4.77 37.58 27.35
CA THR A 106 5.91 37.00 28.05
C THR A 106 7.02 36.75 27.02
N SER A 107 8.18 37.40 27.20
CA SER A 107 9.34 37.40 26.29
C SER A 107 9.31 38.42 25.14
N THR A 108 10.34 38.39 24.30
CA THR A 108 10.52 39.33 23.19
C THR A 108 9.69 38.92 21.98
N GLN A 109 9.47 39.85 21.04
CA GLN A 109 8.74 39.57 19.79
C GLN A 109 9.37 38.42 18.98
N MET A 110 10.69 38.26 19.08
CA MET A 110 11.46 37.28 18.30
C MET A 110 11.82 36.03 19.10
N ASP A 111 11.18 35.80 20.26
CA ASP A 111 11.30 34.54 20.96
C ASP A 111 10.70 33.41 20.10
N ALA A 112 11.57 32.46 19.73
CA ALA A 112 11.27 31.29 18.93
C ALA A 112 11.82 30.02 19.60
N SER A 113 11.83 29.98 20.94
CA SER A 113 12.37 28.88 21.75
C SER A 113 11.79 27.51 21.39
N GLU A 114 10.49 27.42 21.11
CA GLU A 114 9.84 26.18 20.66
C GLU A 114 10.38 25.69 19.31
N ALA A 115 10.52 26.61 18.34
CA ALA A 115 11.08 26.30 17.03
C ALA A 115 12.55 25.86 17.16
N LEU A 116 13.34 26.57 17.97
CA LEU A 116 14.75 26.26 18.23
C LEU A 116 14.92 24.85 18.80
N ALA A 117 14.10 24.47 19.79
CA ALA A 117 14.12 23.11 20.33
C ALA A 117 13.81 22.07 19.25
N GLY A 118 12.77 22.30 18.43
CA GLY A 118 12.43 21.42 17.31
C GLY A 118 13.58 21.25 16.30
N PHE A 119 14.27 22.33 15.93
CA PHE A 119 15.40 22.27 15.00
C PHE A 119 16.63 21.58 15.59
N LYS A 120 16.89 21.71 16.90
CA LYS A 120 17.95 20.95 17.60
C LYS A 120 17.64 19.46 17.62
N SER A 121 16.40 19.06 17.91
CA SER A 121 15.99 17.64 17.82
C SER A 121 16.08 17.09 16.40
N ALA A 122 15.75 17.90 15.38
CA ALA A 122 15.90 17.52 13.98
C ALA A 122 17.37 17.35 13.56
N GLU A 123 18.28 18.16 14.12
CA GLU A 123 19.73 18.02 13.94
C GLU A 123 20.21 16.66 14.47
N GLU A 124 19.90 16.36 15.74
CA GLU A 124 20.31 15.13 16.42
C GLU A 124 19.80 13.87 15.69
N LEU A 125 18.52 13.87 15.28
CA LEU A 125 17.95 12.77 14.49
C LEU A 125 18.74 12.56 13.19
N ALA A 126 19.01 13.64 12.46
CA ALA A 126 19.67 13.55 11.18
C ALA A 126 21.15 13.15 11.31
N GLU A 127 21.84 13.55 12.37
CA GLU A 127 23.18 13.07 12.69
C GLU A 127 23.17 11.57 12.96
N THR A 128 22.30 11.11 13.85
CA THR A 128 22.17 9.69 14.22
C THR A 128 21.94 8.80 12.99
N ILE A 129 21.01 9.19 12.11
CA ILE A 129 20.72 8.44 10.88
C ILE A 129 21.89 8.54 9.89
N SER A 130 22.54 9.71 9.77
CA SER A 130 23.68 9.89 8.86
C SER A 130 24.89 9.08 9.29
N ASP A 131 25.15 8.93 10.59
CA ASP A 131 26.22 8.10 11.13
C ASP A 131 25.97 6.62 10.82
N ALA A 132 24.74 6.14 11.03
CA ALA A 132 24.34 4.78 10.68
C ALA A 132 24.46 4.51 9.17
N ALA A 133 24.04 5.47 8.34
CA ALA A 133 24.17 5.40 6.88
C ALA A 133 25.65 5.36 6.45
N THR A 134 26.49 6.22 7.04
CA THR A 134 27.93 6.28 6.75
C THR A 134 28.64 4.98 7.13
N ALA A 135 28.26 4.37 8.26
CA ALA A 135 28.80 3.08 8.69
C ALA A 135 28.49 1.93 7.70
N GLN A 136 27.45 2.09 6.86
CA GLN A 136 27.08 1.16 5.79
C GLN A 136 27.51 1.66 4.40
N ASN A 137 28.44 2.62 4.33
CA ASN A 137 28.96 3.25 3.10
C ASN A 137 27.89 3.95 2.23
N ALA A 138 26.71 4.28 2.80
CA ALA A 138 25.72 5.08 2.09
C ALA A 138 26.16 6.55 1.99
N LEU A 139 25.68 7.24 0.96
CA LEU A 139 26.10 8.63 0.69
C LEU A 139 25.31 9.60 1.59
N VAL A 140 26.03 10.48 2.27
CA VAL A 140 25.48 11.56 3.10
C VAL A 140 26.15 12.90 2.78
N SER A 141 25.47 14.02 3.01
CA SER A 141 25.97 15.36 2.69
C SER A 141 26.44 16.11 3.94
N LYS A 142 27.75 16.26 4.10
CA LYS A 142 28.36 17.10 5.16
C LYS A 142 27.95 18.56 5.02
N ASN A 143 27.85 19.07 3.79
CA ASN A 143 27.43 20.45 3.54
C ASN A 143 25.98 20.69 3.98
N ALA A 144 25.09 19.71 3.78
CA ALA A 144 23.72 19.79 4.27
C ALA A 144 23.66 19.73 5.81
N ALA A 145 24.52 18.90 6.44
CA ALA A 145 24.68 18.89 7.90
C ALA A 145 25.08 20.28 8.43
N THR A 146 26.17 20.85 7.91
CA THR A 146 26.67 22.18 8.30
C THR A 146 25.62 23.28 8.10
N ALA A 147 24.91 23.29 6.95
CA ALA A 147 23.89 24.30 6.68
C ALA A 147 22.75 24.33 7.72
N HIS A 148 22.39 23.17 8.29
CA HIS A 148 21.39 23.10 9.37
C HIS A 148 21.94 23.62 10.69
N LYS A 149 23.20 23.29 11.03
CA LYS A 149 23.88 23.84 12.23
C LYS A 149 23.99 25.36 12.17
N ASP A 150 24.37 25.88 11.00
CA ASP A 150 24.45 27.31 10.76
C ASP A 150 23.08 27.98 10.93
N PHE A 151 22.01 27.34 10.43
CA PHE A 151 20.64 27.82 10.64
C PHE A 151 20.24 27.83 12.13
N VAL A 152 20.50 26.75 12.88
CA VAL A 152 20.25 26.69 14.33
C VAL A 152 20.99 27.82 15.05
N ALA A 153 22.26 28.06 14.70
CA ALA A 153 23.07 29.14 15.29
C ALA A 153 22.49 30.55 15.05
N LEU A 154 21.81 30.77 13.90
CA LEU A 154 21.13 32.04 13.59
C LEU A 154 19.88 32.26 14.44
N LEU A 155 19.28 31.19 14.96
CA LEU A 155 18.08 31.24 15.81
C LEU A 155 18.43 31.26 17.31
N ASP A 156 19.55 30.62 17.69
CA ASP A 156 19.93 30.41 19.08
C ASP A 156 20.45 31.70 19.75
N PRO A 157 19.78 32.22 20.81
CA PRO A 157 20.21 33.42 21.52
C PRO A 157 21.51 33.24 22.32
N GLU A 158 21.91 32.00 22.60
CA GLU A 158 23.23 31.72 23.17
C GLU A 158 24.34 31.95 22.12
N GLN A 159 24.00 31.90 20.83
CA GLN A 159 24.91 32.05 19.70
C GLN A 159 24.68 33.36 18.92
N LYS A 160 24.23 33.30 17.66
CA LYS A 160 24.04 34.47 16.78
C LYS A 160 22.62 35.04 16.84
N GLY A 161 21.67 34.35 17.48
CA GLY A 161 20.26 34.72 17.61
C GLY A 161 19.97 35.79 18.67
N LYS A 162 20.90 36.74 18.88
CA LYS A 162 20.78 37.80 19.89
C LYS A 162 21.27 39.15 19.40
N PHE A 163 20.76 40.22 20.00
CA PHE A 163 21.36 41.54 19.84
C PHE A 163 22.77 41.57 20.44
N SER A 164 23.76 42.04 19.68
CA SER A 164 25.17 42.16 20.10
C SER A 164 25.51 43.54 20.66
N GLY A 165 24.55 44.46 20.69
CA GLY A 165 24.74 45.84 21.14
C GLY A 165 23.41 46.56 21.30
N ALA A 166 23.49 47.88 21.52
CA ALA A 166 22.33 48.71 21.76
C ALA A 166 21.37 48.78 20.54
N VAL A 167 20.07 48.78 20.81
CA VAL A 167 19.00 49.01 19.83
C VAL A 167 18.55 50.46 19.96
N ASN A 168 18.77 51.27 18.91
CA ASN A 168 18.46 52.71 18.92
C ASN A 168 19.03 53.46 20.13
N GLY A 169 20.27 53.11 20.54
CA GLY A 169 20.94 53.73 21.68
C GLY A 169 20.48 53.22 23.06
N GLN A 170 19.57 52.26 23.12
CA GLN A 170 19.16 51.59 24.36
C GLN A 170 19.81 50.22 24.46
N GLU A 171 20.33 49.87 25.64
CA GLU A 171 20.89 48.55 25.89
C GLU A 171 19.81 47.47 25.68
N ALA A 172 20.10 46.47 24.85
CA ALA A 172 19.21 45.35 24.65
C ALA A 172 19.18 44.49 25.92
N SER A 173 18.08 44.56 26.67
CA SER A 173 17.88 43.81 27.91
C SER A 173 16.44 43.29 28.00
N LYS A 174 16.25 42.19 28.71
CA LYS A 174 14.91 41.67 29.04
C LYS A 174 14.48 42.18 30.39
N ALA A 175 13.18 42.25 30.64
CA ALA A 175 12.69 42.43 32.00
C ALA A 175 12.84 41.12 32.79
N GLN A 176 13.19 41.23 34.07
CA GLN A 176 13.08 40.12 35.01
C GLN A 176 11.62 39.62 35.06
N SER A 177 11.44 38.31 35.24
CA SER A 177 10.11 37.70 35.28
C SER A 177 9.21 38.37 36.33
N GLY A 178 8.05 38.88 35.90
CA GLY A 178 7.09 39.55 36.78
C GLY A 178 7.50 40.95 37.27
N SER A 179 8.61 41.51 36.76
CA SER A 179 9.14 42.82 37.15
C SER A 179 9.31 43.74 35.93
N ARG A 180 9.51 45.04 36.19
CA ARG A 180 9.92 46.03 35.17
C ARG A 180 11.43 46.26 35.17
N GLU A 181 12.16 45.67 36.13
CA GLU A 181 13.61 45.75 36.23
C GLU A 181 14.26 44.97 35.08
N LEU A 182 15.29 45.56 34.48
CA LEU A 182 16.00 44.97 33.35
C LEU A 182 17.07 43.99 33.85
N ASP A 183 17.16 42.85 33.20
CA ASP A 183 18.22 41.85 33.33
C ASP A 183 19.07 41.90 32.05
N ALA A 184 20.20 42.62 32.14
CA ALA A 184 21.17 42.75 31.05
C ALA A 184 21.99 41.47 30.82
N SER A 185 21.89 40.46 31.71
CA SER A 185 22.60 39.17 31.53
C SER A 185 21.88 38.25 30.55
N GLN A 186 20.58 38.47 30.31
CA GLN A 186 19.78 37.64 29.43
C GLN A 186 19.88 38.12 27.97
N PRO A 187 20.18 37.22 27.02
CA PRO A 187 20.19 37.60 25.61
C PRO A 187 18.78 37.96 25.15
N VAL A 188 18.67 39.11 24.46
CA VAL A 188 17.44 39.53 23.76
C VAL A 188 17.42 38.89 22.39
N GLU A 189 16.38 38.09 22.11
CA GLU A 189 16.28 37.33 20.86
C GLU A 189 16.17 38.23 19.64
N LYS A 190 16.84 37.80 18.57
CA LYS A 190 16.64 38.23 17.18
C LYS A 190 17.08 37.10 16.26
N PHE A 191 16.81 37.21 14.97
CA PHE A 191 17.53 36.36 14.03
C PHE A 191 18.92 36.91 13.72
N GLY A 192 19.90 36.02 13.62
CA GLY A 192 21.28 36.34 13.28
C GLY A 192 21.47 36.80 11.83
N ALA A 193 20.49 36.49 10.96
CA ALA A 193 20.44 36.90 9.56
C ALA A 193 18.96 36.96 9.08
N PRO A 194 18.68 37.53 7.90
CA PRO A 194 17.34 37.61 7.34
C PRO A 194 16.78 36.24 6.93
N ILE A 195 16.22 35.50 7.89
CA ILE A 195 15.62 34.18 7.71
C ILE A 195 14.10 34.23 7.90
N VAL A 196 13.41 33.26 7.33
CA VAL A 196 12.00 33.01 7.62
C VAL A 196 11.90 31.73 8.43
N VAL A 197 11.30 31.81 9.62
CA VAL A 197 10.98 30.65 10.45
C VAL A 197 9.47 30.47 10.44
N MET A 198 9.02 29.27 10.13
CA MET A 198 7.62 28.87 10.24
C MET A 198 7.52 27.71 11.23
N ASP A 199 6.77 27.88 12.32
CA ASP A 199 6.55 26.83 13.30
C ASP A 199 5.07 26.73 13.73
N SER A 200 4.70 25.53 14.14
CA SER A 200 3.37 25.22 14.63
C SER A 200 3.46 24.01 15.56
N PRO A 201 2.85 24.04 16.75
CA PRO A 201 2.83 22.89 17.63
C PRO A 201 1.91 21.77 17.13
N THR A 202 1.17 21.97 16.04
CA THR A 202 0.17 21.01 15.54
C THR A 202 0.42 20.58 14.09
N SER A 203 0.28 21.48 13.13
CA SER A 203 0.48 21.19 11.71
C SER A 203 0.81 22.44 10.88
N ILE A 204 1.48 22.22 9.75
CA ILE A 204 1.72 23.20 8.69
C ILE A 204 1.31 22.53 7.37
N ASN A 205 0.49 23.22 6.56
CA ASN A 205 -0.04 22.67 5.30
C ASN A 205 0.25 23.60 4.14
N TRP A 206 0.70 23.05 3.01
CA TRP A 206 0.87 23.76 1.73
C TRP A 206 -0.08 23.17 0.69
N ALA A 207 -1.14 23.89 0.36
CA ALA A 207 -2.19 23.43 -0.55
C ALA A 207 -2.47 24.45 -1.66
N THR A 208 -2.62 23.94 -2.89
CA THR A 208 -2.98 24.73 -4.07
C THR A 208 -3.67 23.82 -5.10
N PRO A 209 -4.68 24.30 -5.84
CA PRO A 209 -5.24 23.55 -6.98
C PRO A 209 -4.33 23.55 -8.21
N ALA A 210 -3.26 24.34 -8.20
CA ALA A 210 -2.28 24.43 -9.27
C ALA A 210 -0.97 23.72 -8.86
N SER A 211 0.17 24.42 -8.91
CA SER A 211 1.49 23.84 -8.67
C SER A 211 2.17 24.42 -7.43
N THR A 212 2.88 23.57 -6.70
CA THR A 212 3.83 23.96 -5.64
C THR A 212 5.25 23.68 -6.11
N VAL A 213 6.18 24.62 -5.92
CA VAL A 213 7.61 24.46 -6.25
C VAL A 213 8.46 24.74 -5.02
N LEU A 214 9.39 23.82 -4.72
CA LEU A 214 10.40 23.97 -3.67
C LEU A 214 11.78 24.07 -4.31
N PHE A 215 12.42 25.22 -4.14
CA PHE A 215 13.72 25.51 -4.72
C PHE A 215 14.68 26.00 -3.63
N ALA A 216 15.87 25.39 -3.60
CA ALA A 216 16.99 25.87 -2.82
C ALA A 216 18.21 25.95 -3.75
N GLY A 217 18.88 27.11 -3.79
CA GLY A 217 20.11 27.27 -4.58
C GLY A 217 21.33 26.51 -4.01
N GLN A 218 21.18 25.91 -2.82
CA GLN A 218 22.20 25.10 -2.16
C GLN A 218 21.58 23.79 -1.64
N GLN A 219 21.24 23.73 -0.36
CA GLN A 219 20.79 22.50 0.31
C GLN A 219 19.28 22.55 0.57
N LEU A 220 18.58 21.47 0.26
CA LEU A 220 17.21 21.20 0.68
C LEU A 220 17.23 19.96 1.58
N ARG A 221 16.65 20.05 2.78
CA ARG A 221 16.56 18.93 3.73
C ARG A 221 15.12 18.71 4.14
N TRP A 222 14.69 17.45 4.11
CA TRP A 222 13.43 16.99 4.69
C TRP A 222 13.75 16.01 5.81
N ILE A 223 13.43 16.42 7.04
CA ILE A 223 13.70 15.64 8.26
C ILE A 223 12.36 15.39 8.91
N THR A 224 12.04 14.12 9.17
CA THR A 224 10.76 13.70 9.77
C THR A 224 11.05 12.68 10.86
N GLN A 225 10.47 12.87 12.05
CA GLN A 225 10.63 11.93 13.17
C GLN A 225 9.76 10.67 13.01
N GLY A 226 8.59 10.81 12.37
CA GLY A 226 7.73 9.69 11.95
C GLY A 226 7.96 9.30 10.49
N ASP A 227 6.88 8.99 9.77
CA ASP A 227 6.95 8.52 8.39
C ASP A 227 6.98 9.64 7.35
N VAL A 228 7.74 9.43 6.27
CA VAL A 228 7.66 10.24 5.04
C VAL A 228 6.83 9.49 4.01
N GLN A 229 5.72 10.08 3.57
CA GLN A 229 4.84 9.54 2.53
C GLN A 229 4.87 10.43 1.28
N MET A 230 5.21 9.84 0.13
CA MET A 230 5.21 10.52 -1.17
C MET A 230 4.21 9.84 -2.11
N THR A 231 3.09 10.49 -2.36
CA THR A 231 2.02 9.96 -3.23
C THR A 231 1.83 10.88 -4.43
N ALA A 232 1.81 10.31 -5.63
CA ALA A 232 1.42 10.99 -6.86
C ALA A 232 0.36 10.15 -7.58
N ALA A 233 -0.66 10.80 -8.14
CA ALA A 233 -1.67 10.13 -8.96
C ALA A 233 -1.09 9.61 -10.30
N HIS A 234 0.05 10.17 -10.72
CA HIS A 234 0.75 9.79 -11.94
C HIS A 234 2.15 9.28 -11.58
N THR A 235 3.18 10.14 -11.67
CA THR A 235 4.57 9.71 -11.57
C THR A 235 5.25 10.33 -10.36
N VAL A 236 5.93 9.51 -9.56
CA VAL A 236 6.98 9.95 -8.63
C VAL A 236 8.32 9.76 -9.34
N SER A 237 9.11 10.83 -9.49
CA SER A 237 10.41 10.81 -10.18
C SER A 237 11.47 11.50 -9.33
N SER A 238 12.61 10.84 -9.14
CA SER A 238 13.79 11.40 -8.47
C SER A 238 14.97 11.37 -9.43
N VAL A 239 15.56 12.53 -9.72
CA VAL A 239 16.65 12.69 -10.68
C VAL A 239 17.79 13.43 -9.99
N ALA A 240 18.96 12.79 -9.91
CA ALA A 240 20.17 13.35 -9.32
C ALA A 240 21.29 13.40 -10.36
N ALA A 241 22.00 14.53 -10.43
CA ALA A 241 23.06 14.74 -11.43
C ALA A 241 24.39 14.05 -11.06
N ASN A 242 24.67 13.85 -9.78
CA ASN A 242 25.91 13.23 -9.30
C ASN A 242 25.66 11.81 -8.78
N ALA A 243 24.89 11.67 -7.70
CA ALA A 243 24.60 10.38 -7.11
C ALA A 243 23.23 10.36 -6.43
N ALA A 244 22.63 9.16 -6.38
CA ALA A 244 21.45 8.86 -5.60
C ALA A 244 21.79 7.74 -4.61
N SER A 245 21.31 7.84 -3.36
CA SER A 245 21.51 6.83 -2.33
C SER A 245 20.21 6.58 -1.60
N PHE A 246 19.88 5.30 -1.39
CA PHE A 246 18.72 4.85 -0.65
C PHE A 246 19.21 3.94 0.46
N PHE A 247 18.92 4.33 1.71
CA PHE A 247 19.39 3.62 2.89
C PHE A 247 18.23 3.43 3.87
N THR A 248 18.15 2.24 4.45
CA THR A 248 17.22 1.90 5.53
C THR A 248 18.02 1.25 6.64
N HIS A 249 17.95 1.78 7.86
CA HIS A 249 18.63 1.18 9.02
C HIS A 249 17.97 -0.14 9.45
N SER A 250 16.64 -0.17 9.46
CA SER A 250 15.82 -1.34 9.76
C SER A 250 14.61 -1.39 8.82
N GLY A 251 13.94 -2.55 8.72
CA GLY A 251 12.76 -2.74 7.86
C GLY A 251 13.05 -3.13 6.40
N GLY A 252 14.24 -2.82 5.88
CA GLY A 252 14.68 -3.19 4.53
C GLY A 252 14.09 -2.31 3.42
N ILE A 253 14.39 -2.65 2.17
CA ILE A 253 13.89 -1.93 0.98
C ILE A 253 12.93 -2.80 0.19
N GLN A 254 11.79 -2.24 -0.20
CA GLN A 254 10.82 -2.86 -1.11
C GLN A 254 10.68 -2.02 -2.38
N ALA A 255 10.85 -2.66 -3.54
CA ALA A 255 10.65 -2.06 -4.86
C ALA A 255 9.69 -2.93 -5.66
N ILE A 256 8.41 -2.53 -5.73
CA ILE A 256 7.33 -3.34 -6.26
C ILE A 256 6.60 -2.56 -7.35
N ALA A 257 6.51 -3.14 -8.55
CA ALA A 257 5.61 -2.68 -9.60
C ALA A 257 4.42 -3.64 -9.68
N ALA A 258 3.23 -3.17 -9.29
CA ALA A 258 2.00 -3.96 -9.41
C ALA A 258 1.68 -4.30 -10.88
N ASN A 259 2.01 -3.38 -11.79
CA ASN A 259 1.94 -3.55 -13.23
C ASN A 259 3.16 -2.89 -13.88
N GLY A 260 3.61 -3.46 -15.00
CA GLY A 260 4.79 -2.97 -15.71
C GLY A 260 6.10 -3.57 -15.18
N PRO A 261 7.21 -3.37 -15.90
CA PRO A 261 8.49 -3.95 -15.56
C PRO A 261 9.17 -3.20 -14.40
N VAL A 262 9.94 -3.92 -13.60
CA VAL A 262 11.01 -3.34 -12.76
C VAL A 262 12.32 -3.47 -13.53
N SER A 263 13.05 -2.37 -13.70
CA SER A 263 14.34 -2.36 -14.40
C SER A 263 15.43 -1.72 -13.56
N LEU A 264 16.58 -2.40 -13.44
CA LEU A 264 17.80 -1.90 -12.82
C LEU A 264 18.93 -1.97 -13.85
N GLN A 265 19.61 -0.84 -14.10
CA GLN A 265 20.61 -0.74 -15.17
C GLN A 265 21.79 0.11 -14.72
N ALA A 266 23.00 -0.39 -14.96
CA ALA A 266 24.24 0.36 -14.90
C ALA A 266 24.86 0.38 -16.31
N HIS A 267 24.84 1.53 -16.98
CA HIS A 267 25.19 1.62 -18.41
C HIS A 267 26.70 1.61 -18.66
N THR A 268 27.47 2.25 -17.79
CA THR A 268 28.92 2.46 -17.98
C THR A 268 29.75 1.78 -16.91
N ASP A 269 29.12 1.20 -15.88
CA ASP A 269 29.78 0.70 -14.68
C ASP A 269 29.10 -0.57 -14.15
N GLN A 270 29.65 -1.12 -13.07
CA GLN A 270 29.21 -2.35 -12.43
C GLN A 270 27.81 -2.22 -11.82
N LEU A 271 26.96 -3.22 -12.06
CA LEU A 271 25.78 -3.50 -11.25
C LEU A 271 26.14 -4.58 -10.23
N GLU A 272 26.04 -4.27 -8.95
CA GLU A 272 26.33 -5.21 -7.86
C GLU A 272 25.06 -5.52 -7.05
N ILE A 273 24.82 -6.81 -6.79
CA ILE A 273 23.71 -7.30 -5.95
C ILE A 273 24.30 -8.27 -4.93
N VAL A 274 24.35 -7.86 -3.66
CA VAL A 274 24.95 -8.64 -2.56
C VAL A 274 23.93 -8.86 -1.45
N ALA A 275 23.95 -10.04 -0.85
CA ALA A 275 23.24 -10.34 0.38
C ALA A 275 24.14 -11.20 1.29
N ASP A 276 24.15 -10.90 2.59
CA ASP A 276 24.84 -11.72 3.61
C ASP A 276 24.22 -13.12 3.74
N LYS A 277 22.92 -13.22 3.44
CA LYS A 277 22.16 -14.48 3.46
C LYS A 277 21.99 -15.02 2.05
N SER A 278 20.75 -15.27 1.64
CA SER A 278 20.43 -15.86 0.34
C SER A 278 20.02 -14.78 -0.66
N VAL A 279 20.45 -14.95 -1.90
CA VAL A 279 19.85 -14.31 -3.08
C VAL A 279 18.95 -15.32 -3.77
N THR A 280 17.70 -14.93 -4.06
CA THR A 280 16.72 -15.77 -4.75
C THR A 280 16.22 -15.06 -6.00
N VAL A 281 16.32 -15.72 -7.16
CA VAL A 281 15.85 -15.20 -8.45
C VAL A 281 14.82 -16.17 -8.99
N ILE A 282 13.56 -15.72 -9.14
CA ILE A 282 12.43 -16.55 -9.54
C ILE A 282 11.67 -15.88 -10.69
N SER A 283 11.46 -16.62 -11.77
CA SER A 283 10.41 -16.34 -12.76
C SER A 283 9.31 -17.38 -12.58
N VAL A 284 8.09 -16.93 -12.29
CA VAL A 284 6.98 -17.84 -11.94
C VAL A 284 6.37 -18.49 -13.18
N ASN A 285 6.23 -17.73 -14.27
CA ASN A 285 5.48 -18.16 -15.45
C ASN A 285 6.33 -18.32 -16.71
N ASP A 286 7.55 -17.78 -16.71
CA ASP A 286 8.36 -17.66 -17.91
C ASP A 286 9.83 -18.05 -17.59
N SER A 287 10.79 -17.43 -18.26
CA SER A 287 12.21 -17.78 -18.20
C SER A 287 13.03 -16.87 -17.29
N ILE A 288 14.23 -17.35 -16.95
CA ILE A 288 15.33 -16.57 -16.38
C ILE A 288 16.45 -16.58 -17.42
N GLU A 289 16.83 -15.40 -17.91
CA GLU A 289 17.90 -15.25 -18.89
C GLU A 289 19.13 -14.57 -18.27
N ILE A 290 20.25 -15.29 -18.21
CA ILE A 290 21.55 -14.74 -17.79
C ILE A 290 22.45 -14.70 -19.03
N LYS A 291 22.77 -13.49 -19.49
CA LYS A 291 23.55 -13.25 -20.71
C LYS A 291 24.75 -12.39 -20.37
N ALA A 292 25.91 -12.75 -20.91
CA ALA A 292 27.12 -11.94 -20.85
C ALA A 292 27.85 -12.00 -22.19
N ASN A 293 28.52 -10.91 -22.56
CA ASN A 293 29.29 -10.85 -23.81
C ASN A 293 30.62 -11.63 -23.71
N GLN A 294 31.25 -11.64 -22.53
CA GLN A 294 32.56 -12.27 -22.34
C GLN A 294 32.49 -13.58 -21.56
N LYS A 295 31.89 -13.55 -20.37
CA LYS A 295 32.00 -14.67 -19.41
C LYS A 295 30.82 -14.72 -18.45
N ILE A 296 30.33 -15.94 -18.17
CA ILE A 296 29.41 -16.23 -17.06
C ILE A 296 30.10 -17.21 -16.12
N VAL A 297 30.10 -16.93 -14.81
CA VAL A 297 30.62 -17.82 -13.76
C VAL A 297 29.54 -18.07 -12.73
N LEU A 298 29.21 -19.35 -12.51
CA LEU A 298 28.37 -19.79 -11.41
C LEU A 298 29.27 -20.57 -10.44
N GLN A 299 29.45 -20.07 -9.21
CA GLN A 299 30.40 -20.65 -8.27
C GLN A 299 29.78 -20.88 -6.89
N ALA A 300 30.05 -22.05 -6.31
CA ALA A 300 29.72 -22.40 -4.94
C ALA A 300 30.92 -23.12 -4.29
N GLY A 301 31.60 -22.44 -3.36
CA GLY A 301 32.84 -22.94 -2.77
C GLY A 301 33.92 -23.19 -3.83
N GLN A 302 34.45 -24.42 -3.88
CA GLN A 302 35.44 -24.85 -4.87
C GLN A 302 34.83 -25.44 -6.16
N SER A 303 33.50 -25.46 -6.28
CA SER A 303 32.82 -25.95 -7.49
C SER A 303 32.36 -24.77 -8.35
N SER A 304 32.56 -24.85 -9.67
CA SER A 304 32.12 -23.81 -10.61
C SER A 304 31.67 -24.36 -11.96
N ILE A 305 30.82 -23.58 -12.62
CA ILE A 305 30.44 -23.70 -14.02
C ILE A 305 30.81 -22.38 -14.69
N THR A 306 31.67 -22.44 -15.71
CA THR A 306 32.12 -21.27 -16.47
C THR A 306 31.72 -21.41 -17.93
N LEU A 307 31.07 -20.38 -18.47
CA LEU A 307 30.81 -20.21 -19.90
C LEU A 307 31.71 -19.07 -20.41
N GLU A 308 32.61 -19.36 -21.33
CA GLU A 308 33.59 -18.40 -21.85
C GLU A 308 33.95 -18.73 -23.30
N GLY A 309 33.75 -17.76 -24.20
CA GLY A 309 33.91 -18.00 -25.64
C GLY A 309 32.98 -19.10 -26.16
N GLY A 310 33.55 -20.18 -26.70
CA GLY A 310 32.80 -21.37 -27.14
C GLY A 310 32.76 -22.51 -26.13
N ASP A 311 33.41 -22.34 -24.97
CA ASP A 311 33.67 -23.43 -24.04
C ASP A 311 32.73 -23.40 -22.83
N ILE A 312 32.39 -24.59 -22.33
CA ILE A 312 31.70 -24.80 -21.06
C ILE A 312 32.60 -25.63 -20.16
N THR A 313 33.07 -25.04 -19.05
CA THR A 313 33.97 -25.69 -18.09
C THR A 313 33.22 -26.02 -16.80
N PHE A 314 33.25 -27.29 -16.41
CA PHE A 314 32.80 -27.77 -15.08
C PHE A 314 34.04 -28.09 -14.24
N ALA A 315 34.25 -27.36 -13.15
CA ALA A 315 35.36 -27.59 -12.23
C ALA A 315 34.82 -27.93 -10.84
N CYS A 316 35.15 -29.10 -10.31
CA CYS A 316 34.86 -29.45 -8.92
C CYS A 316 35.90 -30.47 -8.41
N PRO A 317 36.45 -30.29 -7.19
CA PRO A 317 37.38 -31.26 -6.60
C PRO A 317 36.68 -32.53 -6.12
N GLY A 318 35.36 -32.48 -5.93
CA GLY A 318 34.53 -33.62 -5.57
C GLY A 318 34.02 -34.40 -6.78
N ASN A 319 32.95 -35.17 -6.57
CA ASN A 319 32.34 -35.98 -7.62
C ASN A 319 31.46 -35.12 -8.54
N PHE A 320 31.73 -35.16 -9.85
CA PHE A 320 30.79 -34.71 -10.87
C PHE A 320 29.79 -35.85 -11.17
N THR A 321 28.55 -35.71 -10.70
CA THR A 321 27.51 -36.74 -10.86
C THR A 321 26.42 -36.28 -11.82
N VAL A 322 26.19 -37.02 -12.89
CA VAL A 322 25.08 -36.79 -13.83
C VAL A 322 24.06 -37.91 -13.68
N LYS A 323 22.80 -37.59 -13.34
CA LYS A 323 21.72 -38.58 -13.16
C LYS A 323 20.65 -38.36 -14.23
N GLY A 324 20.36 -39.38 -15.05
CA GLY A 324 19.30 -39.33 -16.05
C GLY A 324 18.85 -40.73 -16.50
N GLY A 325 17.60 -40.85 -16.98
CA GLY A 325 17.06 -42.13 -17.47
C GLY A 325 17.73 -42.63 -18.76
N LYS A 326 18.39 -41.73 -19.51
CA LYS A 326 19.29 -42.02 -20.65
C LYS A 326 20.37 -40.93 -20.72
N HIS A 327 21.58 -41.30 -21.11
CA HIS A 327 22.67 -40.37 -21.43
C HIS A 327 22.95 -40.47 -22.92
N VAL A 328 22.22 -39.70 -23.72
CA VAL A 328 22.37 -39.71 -25.19
C VAL A 328 23.37 -38.62 -25.57
N PHE A 329 24.60 -39.02 -25.84
CA PHE A 329 25.57 -38.18 -26.54
C PHE A 329 25.48 -38.49 -28.02
N ASN A 330 24.69 -37.71 -28.76
CA ASN A 330 24.65 -37.81 -30.21
C ASN A 330 26.04 -37.49 -30.79
N GLY A 331 26.42 -38.14 -31.89
CA GLY A 331 27.63 -37.80 -32.62
C GLY A 331 27.66 -36.30 -32.97
N GLY A 332 28.87 -35.73 -33.02
CA GLY A 332 29.06 -34.31 -33.35
C GLY A 332 28.39 -33.94 -34.67
N ASN A 333 27.77 -32.77 -34.71
CA ASN A 333 27.14 -32.26 -35.92
C ASN A 333 28.24 -31.94 -36.94
N SER A 334 28.43 -32.80 -37.94
CA SER A 334 29.36 -32.51 -39.04
C SER A 334 28.74 -31.47 -39.95
N LYS A 335 29.17 -30.21 -39.82
CA LYS A 335 29.06 -29.29 -40.95
C LYS A 335 30.06 -29.78 -42.00
N PRO A 336 29.64 -30.09 -43.24
CA PRO A 336 30.60 -30.36 -44.29
C PRO A 336 31.48 -29.12 -44.45
N ALA A 337 32.79 -29.32 -44.47
CA ALA A 337 33.68 -28.32 -45.05
C ALA A 337 33.27 -28.15 -46.52
N LEU A 338 32.93 -26.92 -46.92
CA LEU A 338 32.83 -26.57 -48.33
C LEU A 338 34.25 -26.64 -48.91
N MET A 339 34.55 -27.74 -49.59
CA MET A 339 35.77 -27.91 -50.35
C MET A 339 35.42 -27.86 -51.83
N GLU A 340 36.11 -26.99 -52.57
CA GLU A 340 35.90 -26.75 -53.99
C GLU A 340 36.04 -28.04 -54.82
N ALA A 341 35.18 -28.16 -55.84
CA ALA A 341 35.04 -29.35 -56.68
C ALA A 341 36.17 -29.52 -57.70
N PHE A 342 36.60 -30.76 -57.95
CA PHE A 342 37.19 -31.28 -59.20
C PHE A 342 37.07 -32.84 -59.24
N PRO A 343 37.16 -33.52 -60.39
CA PRO A 343 36.01 -34.24 -60.97
C PRO A 343 36.20 -35.77 -61.19
N GLU A 344 35.06 -36.43 -61.47
CA GLU A 344 34.85 -37.68 -62.24
C GLU A 344 35.49 -39.02 -61.80
N LEU A 345 34.64 -40.04 -61.51
CA LEU A 345 34.28 -41.16 -62.42
C LEU A 345 33.66 -42.36 -61.62
N LEU A 346 32.39 -42.66 -61.92
CA LEU A 346 31.84 -43.96 -62.35
C LEU A 346 32.27 -45.29 -61.65
N ILE A 347 31.36 -45.87 -60.85
CA ILE A 347 30.58 -47.12 -61.09
C ILE A 347 30.17 -47.78 -59.75
N PRO A 348 28.91 -48.24 -59.61
CA PRO A 348 28.38 -48.87 -58.40
C PRO A 348 28.54 -50.40 -58.41
N ALA A 349 28.80 -50.99 -57.25
CA ALA A 349 28.75 -52.44 -57.06
C ALA A 349 27.99 -52.79 -55.77
N LEU A 350 26.90 -53.54 -55.97
CA LEU A 350 26.24 -54.47 -55.06
C LEU A 350 27.29 -55.47 -54.51
N GLU A 351 27.17 -56.15 -53.37
CA GLU A 351 26.06 -57.00 -52.95
C GLU A 351 26.38 -57.67 -51.58
N HIS A 352 25.32 -58.06 -50.86
CA HIS A 352 25.19 -59.31 -50.09
C HIS A 352 25.63 -59.49 -48.60
N LEU A 353 24.60 -59.96 -47.85
CA LEU A 353 24.55 -61.06 -46.87
C LEU A 353 24.68 -60.78 -45.36
N ASN A 354 23.53 -61.00 -44.68
CA ASN A 354 23.30 -62.05 -43.66
C ASN A 354 22.78 -61.64 -42.25
N LYS A 355 21.63 -62.25 -41.92
CA LYS A 355 21.21 -62.90 -40.65
C LYS A 355 20.76 -62.07 -39.42
N LYS A 356 19.50 -62.35 -39.05
CA LYS A 356 18.71 -62.11 -37.81
C LYS A 356 19.41 -62.60 -36.52
N PRO A 357 19.09 -62.07 -35.30
CA PRO A 357 17.79 -62.34 -34.65
C PRO A 357 17.12 -61.15 -33.95
N ALA A 358 15.87 -61.38 -33.54
CA ALA A 358 14.91 -60.44 -32.96
C ALA A 358 15.19 -60.07 -31.49
N LEU A 359 14.56 -58.99 -31.00
CA LEU A 359 13.96 -58.97 -29.65
C LEU A 359 12.71 -58.06 -29.63
N PRO A 360 11.70 -58.37 -28.78
CA PRO A 360 10.32 -57.95 -28.92
C PRO A 360 9.93 -56.68 -28.16
N THR A 361 8.81 -56.15 -28.62
CA THR A 361 7.91 -55.17 -27.98
C THR A 361 7.34 -55.63 -26.64
N ALA A 362 7.02 -54.63 -25.80
CA ALA A 362 6.12 -54.63 -24.64
C ALA A 362 6.53 -55.48 -23.41
N LYS A 363 6.69 -54.81 -22.26
CA LYS A 363 6.62 -55.44 -20.94
C LYS A 363 5.25 -55.14 -20.34
N ASP A 364 4.34 -56.08 -20.54
CA ASP A 364 3.28 -56.43 -19.60
C ASP A 364 3.92 -57.04 -18.35
N ASN A 365 3.41 -56.68 -17.17
CA ASN A 365 3.41 -57.50 -15.94
C ASN A 365 2.68 -56.78 -14.78
N ALA A 366 1.67 -55.97 -15.07
CA ALA A 366 0.71 -55.50 -14.07
C ALA A 366 -0.55 -56.38 -14.21
N VAL A 367 -0.92 -57.13 -13.17
CA VAL A 367 -2.11 -57.99 -13.20
C VAL A 367 -3.34 -57.24 -12.66
N TYR A 368 -3.12 -56.29 -11.75
CA TYR A 368 -4.14 -55.38 -11.22
C TYR A 368 -3.54 -53.98 -11.07
N ASP A 369 -4.33 -52.94 -11.33
CA ASP A 369 -3.92 -51.56 -11.06
C ASP A 369 -5.09 -50.66 -10.62
N GLU A 370 -4.75 -49.49 -10.09
CA GLU A 370 -5.70 -48.40 -9.87
C GLU A 370 -4.96 -47.06 -9.78
N GLN A 371 -5.62 -45.96 -10.15
CA GLN A 371 -5.10 -44.62 -9.95
C GLN A 371 -6.15 -43.75 -9.27
N ILE A 372 -5.74 -42.97 -8.25
CA ILE A 372 -6.68 -42.11 -7.52
C ILE A 372 -6.54 -40.67 -8.03
N ARG A 373 -7.67 -40.01 -8.31
CA ARG A 373 -7.74 -38.57 -8.48
C ARG A 373 -8.31 -37.94 -7.21
N PHE A 374 -7.49 -37.19 -6.49
CA PHE A 374 -7.96 -36.43 -5.34
C PHE A 374 -8.56 -35.10 -5.78
N LYS A 375 -9.77 -34.83 -5.29
CA LYS A 375 -10.43 -33.53 -5.41
C LYS A 375 -10.76 -32.98 -4.03
N ASN A 376 -10.78 -31.66 -3.88
CA ASN A 376 -11.48 -31.07 -2.75
C ASN A 376 -13.00 -31.32 -2.89
N SER A 377 -13.76 -31.07 -1.83
CA SER A 377 -15.20 -31.28 -1.87
C SER A 377 -15.94 -30.41 -2.90
N SER A 378 -15.34 -29.27 -3.25
CA SER A 378 -15.76 -28.35 -4.33
C SER A 378 -15.35 -28.80 -5.75
N ASN A 379 -14.96 -30.08 -5.95
CA ASN A 379 -14.58 -30.70 -7.22
C ASN A 379 -13.28 -30.21 -7.88
N PHE A 380 -12.44 -29.43 -7.19
CA PHE A 380 -11.13 -29.05 -7.72
C PHE A 380 -10.09 -30.15 -7.49
N PRO A 381 -9.25 -30.47 -8.49
CA PRO A 381 -8.15 -31.41 -8.31
C PRO A 381 -7.13 -30.88 -7.30
N LEU A 382 -6.69 -31.72 -6.37
CA LEU A 382 -5.62 -31.41 -5.42
C LEU A 382 -4.26 -31.61 -6.10
N ARG A 383 -3.65 -30.53 -6.59
CA ARG A 383 -2.42 -30.55 -7.41
C ARG A 383 -1.18 -30.40 -6.55
N ASP A 384 -0.11 -31.09 -6.93
CA ASP A 384 1.22 -30.97 -6.32
C ASP A 384 1.22 -31.23 -4.80
N ILE A 385 0.32 -32.13 -4.34
CA ILE A 385 0.14 -32.49 -2.94
C ILE A 385 0.87 -33.80 -2.62
N PRO A 386 1.85 -33.79 -1.71
CA PRO A 386 2.44 -35.00 -1.16
C PRO A 386 1.38 -35.88 -0.51
N TYR A 387 1.35 -37.16 -0.89
CA TYR A 387 0.44 -38.14 -0.33
C TYR A 387 1.17 -39.40 0.13
N THR A 388 0.58 -40.08 1.11
CA THR A 388 0.89 -41.45 1.50
C THR A 388 -0.40 -42.28 1.43
N LEU A 389 -0.50 -43.24 0.52
CA LEU A 389 -1.57 -44.24 0.48
C LEU A 389 -1.19 -45.43 1.38
N PHE A 390 -2.11 -45.92 2.20
CA PHE A 390 -1.93 -47.09 3.05
C PHE A 390 -2.75 -48.25 2.49
N LEU A 391 -2.08 -49.36 2.18
CA LEU A 391 -2.68 -50.57 1.61
C LEU A 391 -3.00 -51.60 2.70
N GLU A 392 -3.96 -52.48 2.46
CA GLU A 392 -4.38 -53.50 3.47
C GLU A 392 -3.29 -54.51 3.84
N ASN A 393 -2.31 -54.72 2.96
CA ASN A 393 -1.17 -55.60 3.23
C ASN A 393 -0.07 -54.93 4.08
N GLY A 394 -0.33 -53.74 4.63
CA GLY A 394 0.60 -52.97 5.46
C GLY A 394 1.66 -52.18 4.70
N LYS A 395 1.66 -52.20 3.36
CA LYS A 395 2.56 -51.35 2.55
C LYS A 395 1.99 -49.94 2.40
N SER A 396 2.90 -48.98 2.21
CA SER A 396 2.54 -47.59 1.92
C SER A 396 3.14 -47.12 0.60
N ILE A 397 2.38 -46.35 -0.18
CA ILE A 397 2.85 -45.73 -1.43
C ILE A 397 2.91 -44.22 -1.22
N LYS A 398 4.08 -43.63 -1.46
CA LYS A 398 4.30 -42.19 -1.32
C LYS A 398 4.50 -41.56 -2.70
N GLY A 399 3.98 -40.35 -2.87
CA GLY A 399 4.19 -39.57 -4.09
C GLY A 399 3.68 -38.15 -3.94
N VAL A 400 3.60 -37.45 -5.07
CA VAL A 400 3.00 -36.12 -5.18
C VAL A 400 1.96 -36.19 -6.29
N THR A 401 0.77 -35.62 -6.07
CA THR A 401 -0.26 -35.58 -7.10
C THR A 401 0.15 -34.70 -8.28
N ASP A 402 -0.27 -35.04 -9.50
CA ASP A 402 0.03 -34.25 -10.68
C ASP A 402 -0.90 -33.01 -10.83
N LYS A 403 -0.75 -32.29 -11.96
CA LYS A 403 -1.59 -31.12 -12.29
C LYS A 403 -3.09 -31.44 -12.46
N SER A 404 -3.46 -32.71 -12.57
CA SER A 404 -4.85 -33.16 -12.64
C SER A 404 -5.33 -33.79 -11.32
N GLY A 405 -4.50 -33.74 -10.28
CA GLY A 405 -4.78 -34.34 -8.97
C GLY A 405 -4.60 -35.85 -8.90
N LEU A 406 -3.93 -36.46 -9.89
CA LEU A 406 -3.74 -37.90 -9.97
C LEU A 406 -2.53 -38.35 -9.15
N THR A 407 -2.66 -39.47 -8.44
CA THR A 407 -1.55 -40.20 -7.83
C THR A 407 -0.69 -40.91 -8.88
N SER A 408 0.43 -41.49 -8.47
CA SER A 408 1.05 -42.54 -9.27
C SER A 408 0.11 -43.75 -9.29
N ARG A 409 0.22 -44.56 -10.34
CA ARG A 409 -0.60 -45.76 -10.53
C ARG A 409 -0.14 -46.84 -9.56
N VAL A 410 -1.06 -47.31 -8.73
CA VAL A 410 -0.84 -48.42 -7.80
C VAL A 410 -0.94 -49.71 -8.59
N ILE A 411 0.13 -50.50 -8.63
CA ILE A 411 0.21 -51.76 -9.39
C ILE A 411 0.41 -52.92 -8.42
N SER A 412 -0.35 -54.00 -8.61
CA SER A 412 -0.24 -55.23 -7.80
C SER A 412 -0.43 -56.51 -8.61
N ASN A 413 -0.06 -57.63 -7.98
CA ASN A 413 -0.19 -58.97 -8.56
C ASN A 413 -1.48 -59.69 -8.12
N GLU A 414 -2.20 -59.12 -7.15
CA GLU A 414 -3.50 -59.54 -6.61
C GLU A 414 -4.32 -58.29 -6.27
N PRO A 415 -5.67 -58.36 -6.19
CA PRO A 415 -6.49 -57.22 -5.74
C PRO A 415 -6.11 -56.80 -4.33
N ILE A 416 -5.81 -55.51 -4.14
CA ILE A 416 -5.41 -54.96 -2.84
C ILE A 416 -6.23 -53.71 -2.54
N MET A 417 -6.85 -53.67 -1.35
CA MET A 417 -7.58 -52.50 -0.86
C MET A 417 -6.63 -51.35 -0.49
N ILE A 418 -7.01 -50.14 -0.89
CA ILE A 418 -6.40 -48.89 -0.44
C ILE A 418 -7.23 -48.39 0.75
N GLN A 419 -6.73 -48.57 1.97
CA GLN A 419 -7.50 -48.38 3.21
C GLN A 419 -7.63 -46.91 3.62
N SER A 420 -6.58 -46.13 3.45
CA SER A 420 -6.56 -44.71 3.83
C SER A 420 -5.52 -43.93 3.07
N VAL A 421 -5.65 -42.61 3.12
CA VAL A 421 -4.66 -41.68 2.61
C VAL A 421 -4.31 -40.67 3.67
N GLU A 422 -3.04 -40.29 3.70
CA GLU A 422 -2.54 -39.08 4.34
C GLU A 422 -2.13 -38.10 3.25
N LEU A 423 -2.74 -36.91 3.23
CA LEU A 423 -2.35 -35.79 2.39
C LEU A 423 -1.61 -34.77 3.25
N ARG A 424 -0.40 -34.38 2.84
CA ARG A 424 0.42 -33.40 3.57
C ARG A 424 0.49 -32.10 2.79
N ALA A 425 0.38 -30.98 3.49
CA ALA A 425 0.72 -29.69 2.91
C ALA A 425 2.17 -29.71 2.41
N THR A 426 2.39 -29.27 1.17
CA THR A 426 3.72 -29.01 0.65
C THR A 426 4.26 -27.81 1.41
N VAL A 427 5.34 -27.99 2.19
CA VAL A 427 5.94 -26.88 2.95
C VAL A 427 6.40 -25.80 1.97
N VAL A 428 5.67 -24.70 1.93
CA VAL A 428 6.06 -23.47 1.25
C VAL A 428 7.07 -22.76 2.17
N PRO A 429 8.26 -22.37 1.70
CA PRO A 429 9.11 -21.45 2.46
C PRO A 429 8.36 -20.11 2.63
N GLN A 430 8.21 -19.73 3.89
CA GLN A 430 7.42 -18.62 4.41
C GLN A 430 7.77 -17.26 3.80
N CYS A 431 6.76 -16.53 3.34
CA CYS A 431 6.81 -15.08 3.13
C CYS A 431 6.51 -14.38 4.47
N CYS A 432 7.53 -13.74 5.06
CA CYS A 432 7.57 -12.71 6.13
C CYS A 432 6.77 -12.89 7.46
N ASN A 433 7.55 -12.99 8.55
CA ASN A 433 7.33 -12.60 9.96
C ASN A 433 5.92 -12.67 10.59
N SER A 434 5.65 -13.81 11.21
CA SER A 434 5.22 -13.85 12.62
C SER A 434 5.89 -15.04 13.31
N ALA A 435 6.28 -14.90 14.57
CA ALA A 435 6.95 -15.96 15.31
C ALA A 435 5.96 -17.09 15.66
N ALA A 436 6.46 -18.32 15.51
CA ALA A 436 5.91 -19.60 16.00
C ALA A 436 4.61 -20.13 15.34
N HIS A 437 4.73 -21.03 14.37
CA HIS A 437 4.64 -22.49 14.55
C HIS A 437 4.65 -23.15 13.16
N ALA A 438 5.71 -23.90 12.84
CA ALA A 438 5.69 -24.83 11.71
C ALA A 438 4.77 -26.00 12.09
N SER A 439 3.45 -25.83 11.92
CA SER A 439 2.52 -26.95 11.92
C SER A 439 2.43 -27.46 10.50
N SER A 440 3.01 -28.63 10.22
CA SER A 440 2.73 -29.35 8.99
C SER A 440 1.28 -29.82 9.05
N THR A 441 0.35 -29.08 8.45
CA THR A 441 -1.05 -29.51 8.38
C THR A 441 -1.12 -30.79 7.55
N MET A 442 -1.58 -31.87 8.18
CA MET A 442 -1.78 -33.17 7.57
C MET A 442 -3.23 -33.58 7.74
N ILE A 443 -3.83 -34.12 6.68
CA ILE A 443 -5.19 -34.65 6.73
C ILE A 443 -5.11 -36.13 6.39
N THR A 444 -5.58 -36.96 7.31
CA THR A 444 -5.65 -38.41 7.14
C THR A 444 -7.10 -38.86 7.19
N PHE A 445 -7.55 -39.61 6.19
CA PHE A 445 -8.92 -40.11 6.14
C PHE A 445 -8.99 -41.49 5.45
N PRO A 446 -9.97 -42.33 5.83
CA PRO A 446 -10.18 -43.63 5.20
C PRO A 446 -10.69 -43.47 3.76
N ILE A 447 -10.29 -44.38 2.89
CA ILE A 447 -10.81 -44.50 1.53
C ILE A 447 -11.69 -45.75 1.51
N ALA A 448 -12.99 -45.57 1.29
CA ALA A 448 -13.93 -46.68 1.22
C ALA A 448 -13.96 -47.28 -0.19
N ASP A 449 -14.00 -48.61 -0.29
CA ASP A 449 -14.31 -49.38 -1.50
C ASP A 449 -13.37 -49.19 -2.70
N VAL A 450 -12.14 -48.75 -2.48
CA VAL A 450 -11.11 -48.67 -3.54
C VAL A 450 -10.12 -49.84 -3.43
N LYS A 451 -10.00 -50.61 -4.51
CA LYS A 451 -9.01 -51.68 -4.67
C LYS A 451 -8.36 -51.62 -6.04
N THR A 452 -7.12 -52.10 -6.14
CA THR A 452 -6.56 -52.44 -7.45
C THR A 452 -7.41 -53.51 -8.13
N ASN A 453 -7.65 -53.32 -9.43
CA ASN A 453 -8.58 -54.13 -10.20
C ASN A 453 -7.98 -54.53 -11.55
N ASP A 454 -8.60 -55.51 -12.21
CA ASP A 454 -8.17 -56.11 -13.48
C ASP A 454 -8.95 -55.57 -14.68
N ILE A 455 -9.68 -54.48 -14.50
CA ILE A 455 -10.52 -53.83 -15.52
C ILE A 455 -9.83 -52.53 -15.97
N ASP A 456 -9.76 -52.28 -17.27
CA ASP A 456 -9.16 -51.07 -17.84
C ASP A 456 -7.71 -50.79 -17.37
N ILE A 457 -6.92 -51.86 -17.20
CA ILE A 457 -5.52 -51.82 -16.76
C ILE A 457 -4.72 -50.80 -17.59
N GLY A 458 -4.03 -49.89 -16.89
CA GLY A 458 -3.31 -48.75 -17.46
C GLY A 458 -4.13 -47.47 -17.57
N SER A 459 -5.45 -47.53 -17.36
CA SER A 459 -6.37 -46.41 -17.52
C SER A 459 -7.46 -46.26 -16.43
N SER A 460 -7.64 -47.25 -15.54
CA SER A 460 -8.57 -47.14 -14.40
C SER A 460 -8.23 -45.93 -13.52
N ILE A 461 -9.24 -45.12 -13.19
CA ILE A 461 -9.14 -43.95 -12.32
C ILE A 461 -10.38 -43.89 -11.42
N VAL A 462 -10.15 -43.85 -10.11
CA VAL A 462 -11.20 -43.55 -9.12
C VAL A 462 -11.07 -42.13 -8.58
N GLU A 463 -12.18 -41.41 -8.49
CA GLU A 463 -12.20 -40.06 -7.94
C GLU A 463 -12.57 -40.08 -6.46
N ILE A 464 -11.69 -39.52 -5.62
CA ILE A 464 -11.90 -39.43 -4.18
C ILE A 464 -11.94 -37.96 -3.78
N LYS A 465 -13.05 -37.57 -3.14
CA LYS A 465 -13.18 -36.26 -2.51
C LYS A 465 -12.63 -36.30 -1.10
N THR A 466 -11.96 -35.23 -0.70
CA THR A 466 -11.60 -35.06 0.70
C THR A 466 -12.83 -34.82 1.58
N PRO A 467 -12.76 -35.11 2.89
CA PRO A 467 -13.88 -34.91 3.81
C PRO A 467 -14.38 -33.46 3.83
N ASP A 468 -15.69 -33.28 3.92
CA ASP A 468 -16.32 -31.97 4.09
C ASP A 468 -16.12 -31.45 5.52
N GLY A 469 -15.66 -30.20 5.65
CA GLY A 469 -15.57 -29.51 6.93
C GLY A 469 -16.93 -28.99 7.42
N GLU A 470 -16.96 -28.49 8.66
CA GLU A 470 -18.17 -27.93 9.27
C GLU A 470 -18.70 -26.73 8.46
N SER A 471 -20.02 -26.72 8.24
CA SER A 471 -20.72 -25.61 7.59
C SER A 471 -22.06 -25.37 8.23
N ARG A 472 -22.49 -24.11 8.25
CA ARG A 472 -23.77 -23.68 8.80
C ARG A 472 -24.54 -22.80 7.83
N SER A 473 -25.84 -22.69 8.07
CA SER A 473 -26.67 -21.70 7.39
C SER A 473 -26.45 -20.32 8.03
N LEU A 474 -26.88 -19.27 7.34
CA LEU A 474 -26.87 -17.93 7.91
C LEU A 474 -27.74 -17.86 9.18
N THR A 475 -27.26 -17.12 10.18
CA THR A 475 -28.05 -16.85 11.38
C THR A 475 -29.15 -15.83 11.08
N SER A 476 -30.13 -15.70 11.97
CA SER A 476 -31.16 -14.66 11.83
C SER A 476 -30.57 -13.25 11.86
N GLY A 477 -29.49 -13.02 12.62
CA GLY A 477 -28.81 -11.74 12.68
C GLY A 477 -28.03 -11.41 11.40
N GLU A 478 -27.34 -12.40 10.83
CA GLU A 478 -26.65 -12.27 9.53
C GLU A 478 -27.63 -11.95 8.39
N ILE A 479 -28.76 -12.66 8.35
CA ILE A 479 -29.83 -12.37 7.40
C ILE A 479 -30.34 -10.93 7.59
N ALA A 480 -30.54 -10.49 8.83
CA ALA A 480 -31.03 -9.15 9.12
C ALA A 480 -30.06 -8.06 8.64
N ILE A 481 -28.75 -8.19 8.90
CA ILE A 481 -27.76 -7.19 8.44
C ILE A 481 -27.59 -7.20 6.93
N SER A 482 -27.65 -8.36 6.26
CA SER A 482 -27.55 -8.43 4.80
C SER A 482 -28.80 -7.88 4.10
N ARG A 483 -29.99 -8.04 4.69
CA ARG A 483 -31.24 -7.50 4.13
C ARG A 483 -31.27 -5.98 4.02
N ILE A 484 -30.44 -5.27 4.78
CA ILE A 484 -30.29 -3.81 4.69
C ILE A 484 -29.89 -3.40 3.27
N LEU A 485 -28.96 -4.14 2.63
CA LEU A 485 -28.54 -3.88 1.25
C LEU A 485 -29.40 -4.64 0.24
N PHE A 486 -29.46 -5.96 0.40
CA PHE A 486 -29.87 -6.85 -0.69
C PHE A 486 -31.38 -7.10 -0.71
N LYS A 487 -32.13 -6.71 0.34
CA LYS A 487 -33.58 -6.96 0.46
C LYS A 487 -33.88 -8.45 0.22
N ASP A 488 -34.68 -8.76 -0.80
CA ASP A 488 -35.02 -10.14 -1.20
C ASP A 488 -34.29 -10.60 -2.47
N SER A 489 -33.21 -9.92 -2.88
CA SER A 489 -32.44 -10.28 -4.08
C SER A 489 -31.53 -11.50 -3.88
N ILE A 490 -31.30 -11.91 -2.63
CA ILE A 490 -30.57 -13.12 -2.27
C ILE A 490 -31.56 -14.13 -1.67
N ASP A 491 -31.52 -15.36 -2.17
CA ASP A 491 -32.10 -16.51 -1.49
C ASP A 491 -31.17 -16.95 -0.36
N TYR A 492 -31.36 -16.35 0.81
CA TYR A 492 -30.53 -16.59 2.00
C TYR A 492 -30.55 -18.04 2.48
N SER A 493 -31.60 -18.80 2.14
CA SER A 493 -31.72 -20.21 2.54
C SER A 493 -30.68 -21.12 1.88
N LYS A 494 -30.14 -20.69 0.72
CA LYS A 494 -29.11 -21.40 -0.03
C LYS A 494 -27.68 -21.03 0.40
N VAL A 495 -27.51 -19.99 1.21
CA VAL A 495 -26.19 -19.49 1.59
C VAL A 495 -25.64 -20.32 2.75
N ARG A 496 -24.42 -20.81 2.56
CA ARG A 496 -23.68 -21.59 3.56
C ARG A 496 -22.40 -20.85 3.93
N VAL A 497 -22.07 -20.87 5.22
CA VAL A 497 -20.79 -20.36 5.74
C VAL A 497 -19.99 -21.57 6.22
N HIS A 498 -18.80 -21.72 5.67
CA HIS A 498 -17.92 -22.86 5.89
C HIS A 498 -16.77 -22.48 6.80
N LYS A 499 -16.53 -23.32 7.82
CA LYS A 499 -15.38 -23.24 8.72
C LYS A 499 -14.22 -24.01 8.12
N ARG A 500 -13.78 -23.60 6.93
CA ARG A 500 -12.64 -24.19 6.22
C ARG A 500 -12.22 -23.30 5.06
N GLU A 501 -10.97 -23.48 4.66
CA GLU A 501 -10.45 -22.93 3.42
C GLU A 501 -11.17 -23.55 2.20
N PHE A 502 -11.43 -22.71 1.20
CA PHE A 502 -11.83 -23.14 -0.14
C PHE A 502 -10.65 -23.78 -0.88
N LEU A 503 -9.47 -23.17 -0.78
CA LEU A 503 -8.21 -23.69 -1.32
C LEU A 503 -7.42 -24.38 -0.22
N TRP A 504 -7.37 -25.71 -0.25
CA TRP A 504 -6.74 -26.53 0.79
C TRP A 504 -5.21 -26.30 0.86
N PHE A 505 -4.63 -26.54 2.04
CA PHE A 505 -3.19 -26.46 2.33
C PHE A 505 -2.61 -25.04 2.40
N GLY A 506 -3.36 -24.05 2.90
CA GLY A 506 -2.85 -22.68 3.09
C GLY A 506 -2.69 -21.88 1.79
N LEU A 507 -3.29 -22.36 0.70
CA LEU A 507 -3.37 -21.65 -0.57
C LEU A 507 -4.42 -20.52 -0.55
N GLN A 508 -5.29 -20.53 0.46
CA GLN A 508 -6.10 -19.39 0.87
C GLN A 508 -5.38 -18.70 2.04
N PRO A 509 -4.94 -17.43 1.91
CA PRO A 509 -4.31 -16.74 3.03
C PRO A 509 -5.22 -16.69 4.26
N ASP A 510 -4.65 -16.78 5.46
CA ASP A 510 -5.41 -16.88 6.73
C ASP A 510 -6.34 -15.68 7.01
N ASN A 511 -6.06 -14.53 6.39
CA ASN A 511 -6.87 -13.31 6.49
C ASN A 511 -7.76 -13.06 5.26
N VAL A 512 -8.07 -14.10 4.48
CA VAL A 512 -8.88 -14.00 3.26
C VAL A 512 -10.06 -14.97 3.34
N ALA A 513 -11.24 -14.49 2.99
CA ALA A 513 -12.42 -15.30 2.76
C ALA A 513 -12.61 -15.44 1.25
N MET A 514 -13.30 -16.50 0.82
CA MET A 514 -13.59 -16.71 -0.59
C MET A 514 -15.05 -17.08 -0.76
N THR A 515 -15.71 -16.50 -1.78
CA THR A 515 -17.12 -16.78 -2.10
C THR A 515 -17.31 -17.17 -3.58
N PRO A 516 -16.75 -18.30 -4.05
CA PRO A 516 -16.66 -18.60 -5.47
C PRO A 516 -17.98 -19.13 -6.07
N ASN A 517 -18.79 -19.81 -5.27
CA ASN A 517 -19.96 -20.60 -5.70
C ASN A 517 -21.25 -20.18 -4.96
N GLY A 518 -21.29 -18.95 -4.43
CA GLY A 518 -22.42 -18.45 -3.64
C GLY A 518 -22.45 -18.93 -2.19
N GLU A 519 -21.42 -19.63 -1.74
CA GLU A 519 -21.16 -19.99 -0.35
C GLU A 519 -19.84 -19.35 0.10
N ILE A 520 -19.73 -19.06 1.40
CA ILE A 520 -18.62 -18.29 1.96
C ILE A 520 -17.68 -19.22 2.73
N TYR A 521 -16.38 -19.16 2.43
CA TYR A 521 -15.35 -20.01 3.02
C TYR A 521 -14.38 -19.17 3.84
N PHE A 522 -14.45 -19.27 5.17
CA PHE A 522 -13.51 -18.65 6.08
C PHE A 522 -12.47 -19.68 6.56
N ASN A 523 -11.22 -19.24 6.74
CA ASN A 523 -10.26 -20.01 7.52
C ASN A 523 -10.85 -20.30 8.91
N GLU A 524 -10.50 -21.46 9.48
CA GLU A 524 -11.02 -21.95 10.75
C GLU A 524 -10.92 -20.92 11.89
N GLU A 525 -9.82 -20.16 11.94
CA GLU A 525 -9.58 -19.14 12.96
C GLU A 525 -10.45 -17.88 12.80
N LYS A 526 -10.91 -17.60 11.58
CA LYS A 526 -11.70 -16.42 11.22
C LYS A 526 -13.19 -16.71 11.16
N PHE A 527 -13.58 -17.97 11.11
CA PHE A 527 -14.98 -18.36 11.20
C PHE A 527 -15.58 -17.90 12.53
N LYS A 528 -16.81 -17.37 12.45
CA LYS A 528 -17.59 -16.95 13.61
C LYS A 528 -18.93 -17.65 13.58
N GLU A 529 -19.46 -17.97 14.76
CA GLU A 529 -20.78 -18.61 14.89
C GLU A 529 -21.89 -17.67 14.41
N ASP A 530 -21.72 -16.36 14.62
CA ASP A 530 -22.63 -15.32 14.12
C ASP A 530 -21.87 -14.02 13.85
N PHE A 531 -21.59 -13.70 12.58
CA PHE A 531 -20.87 -12.49 12.21
C PHE A 531 -21.63 -11.20 12.58
N SER A 532 -22.95 -11.26 12.72
CA SER A 532 -23.74 -10.08 13.12
C SER A 532 -23.53 -9.67 14.58
N ALA A 533 -23.01 -10.58 15.42
CA ALA A 533 -22.69 -10.34 16.82
C ALA A 533 -21.24 -9.87 17.05
N GLU A 534 -20.42 -9.82 16.00
CA GLU A 534 -18.98 -9.58 16.10
C GLU A 534 -18.62 -8.08 16.01
N THR A 535 -17.32 -7.78 15.93
CA THR A 535 -16.82 -6.41 15.72
C THR A 535 -17.31 -5.83 14.38
N PHE A 536 -17.30 -4.51 14.26
CA PHE A 536 -17.78 -3.83 13.06
C PHE A 536 -16.99 -4.26 11.81
N ASP A 537 -15.67 -4.40 11.92
CA ASP A 537 -14.80 -4.83 10.80
C ASP A 537 -15.15 -6.24 10.32
N LEU A 538 -15.49 -7.16 11.24
CA LEU A 538 -15.92 -8.51 10.89
C LEU A 538 -17.31 -8.52 10.22
N LYS A 539 -18.21 -7.62 10.62
CA LYS A 539 -19.49 -7.41 9.91
C LYS A 539 -19.26 -6.87 8.51
N LEU A 540 -18.37 -5.89 8.36
CA LEU A 540 -18.05 -5.29 7.07
C LEU A 540 -17.46 -6.34 6.11
N TRP A 541 -16.53 -7.15 6.59
CA TRP A 541 -15.95 -8.26 5.82
C TRP A 541 -17.01 -9.30 5.43
N PHE A 542 -17.91 -9.67 6.34
CA PHE A 542 -19.01 -10.57 6.02
C PHE A 542 -19.95 -9.98 4.95
N ILE A 543 -20.27 -8.68 5.03
CA ILE A 543 -21.10 -8.01 4.02
C ILE A 543 -20.41 -7.94 2.65
N HIS A 544 -19.10 -7.73 2.61
CA HIS A 544 -18.31 -7.83 1.37
C HIS A 544 -18.49 -9.21 0.71
N GLU A 545 -18.31 -10.30 1.48
CA GLU A 545 -18.52 -11.65 0.94
C GLU A 545 -19.96 -11.89 0.46
N MET A 546 -20.95 -11.30 1.13
CA MET A 546 -22.34 -11.35 0.70
C MET A 546 -22.60 -10.64 -0.64
N VAL A 547 -21.77 -9.66 -1.03
CA VAL A 547 -21.83 -9.08 -2.38
C VAL A 547 -21.50 -10.13 -3.45
N HIS A 548 -20.53 -11.00 -3.19
CA HIS A 548 -20.17 -12.08 -4.10
C HIS A 548 -21.25 -13.17 -4.14
N VAL A 549 -21.90 -13.47 -3.01
CA VAL A 549 -23.09 -14.32 -2.99
C VAL A 549 -24.19 -13.74 -3.89
N TRP A 550 -24.47 -12.45 -3.75
CA TRP A 550 -25.45 -11.74 -4.58
C TRP A 550 -25.08 -11.77 -6.07
N GLN A 551 -23.84 -11.46 -6.42
CA GLN A 551 -23.33 -11.53 -7.79
C GLN A 551 -23.51 -12.95 -8.37
N HIS A 552 -23.14 -13.97 -7.61
CA HIS A 552 -23.28 -15.37 -8.02
C HIS A 552 -24.74 -15.76 -8.25
N GLN A 553 -25.65 -15.42 -7.33
CA GLN A 553 -27.07 -15.78 -7.47
C GLN A 553 -27.76 -15.06 -8.65
N LEU A 554 -27.30 -13.86 -9.03
CA LEU A 554 -27.76 -13.18 -10.26
C LEU A 554 -27.13 -13.74 -11.55
N GLY A 555 -26.18 -14.67 -11.45
CA GLY A 555 -25.55 -15.38 -12.56
C GLY A 555 -24.21 -14.80 -13.01
N TYR A 556 -23.53 -13.99 -12.18
CA TYR A 556 -22.17 -13.53 -12.46
C TYR A 556 -21.15 -14.66 -12.17
N PRO A 557 -20.18 -14.92 -13.07
CA PRO A 557 -19.23 -16.02 -12.90
C PRO A 557 -18.10 -15.65 -11.92
N VAL A 558 -18.43 -15.50 -10.64
CA VAL A 558 -17.52 -15.08 -9.56
C VAL A 558 -16.26 -15.94 -9.51
N MET A 559 -16.40 -17.27 -9.53
CA MET A 559 -15.29 -18.22 -9.56
C MET A 559 -14.35 -18.04 -10.75
N ALA A 560 -14.88 -17.92 -11.97
CA ALA A 560 -14.04 -17.80 -13.16
C ALA A 560 -13.32 -16.45 -13.20
N ARG A 561 -13.98 -15.38 -12.76
CA ARG A 561 -13.39 -14.02 -12.72
C ARG A 561 -12.41 -13.86 -11.55
N GLY A 562 -12.67 -14.48 -10.41
CA GLY A 562 -11.73 -14.57 -9.28
C GLY A 562 -10.51 -15.45 -9.54
N ALA A 563 -10.61 -16.45 -10.42
CA ALA A 563 -9.50 -17.31 -10.83
C ALA A 563 -8.57 -16.66 -11.89
N VAL A 564 -9.06 -15.69 -12.68
CA VAL A 564 -8.27 -14.86 -13.62
C VAL A 564 -7.54 -13.75 -12.83
N ARG A 565 -6.88 -14.14 -11.74
CA ARG A 565 -6.41 -13.32 -10.60
C ARG A 565 -5.17 -12.45 -10.91
N ILE A 566 -5.13 -11.83 -12.09
CA ILE A 566 -4.16 -10.82 -12.50
C ILE A 566 -4.97 -9.56 -12.88
N ARG A 567 -4.99 -8.52 -12.02
CA ARG A 567 -5.53 -7.15 -12.23
C ARG A 567 -6.95 -6.77 -11.79
N LEU A 568 -7.52 -7.30 -10.70
CA LEU A 568 -8.72 -6.68 -10.09
C LEU A 568 -8.33 -5.97 -8.79
N ALA A 569 -8.34 -4.63 -8.81
CA ALA A 569 -8.11 -3.82 -7.62
C ALA A 569 -9.36 -3.80 -6.74
N TYR A 570 -9.15 -3.90 -5.42
CA TYR A 570 -10.17 -3.73 -4.39
C TYR A 570 -10.55 -2.25 -4.21
N ASP A 571 -9.58 -1.35 -4.47
CA ASP A 571 -9.77 0.10 -4.39
C ASP A 571 -10.73 0.59 -5.49
N TYR A 572 -11.57 1.56 -5.15
CA TYR A 572 -12.52 2.18 -6.06
C TYR A 572 -12.63 3.68 -5.79
N THR A 573 -12.70 4.49 -6.85
CA THR A 573 -12.99 5.92 -6.72
C THR A 573 -14.38 6.20 -7.25
N LEU A 574 -15.22 6.87 -6.45
CA LEU A 574 -16.54 7.31 -6.89
C LEU A 574 -16.41 8.40 -7.94
N GLN A 575 -17.19 8.28 -9.02
CA GLN A 575 -17.24 9.25 -10.10
C GLN A 575 -18.70 9.53 -10.45
N GLU A 576 -19.06 10.80 -10.62
CA GLU A 576 -20.44 11.23 -10.84
C GLU A 576 -21.10 10.63 -12.09
N GLU A 577 -20.29 10.29 -13.09
CA GLU A 577 -20.68 9.73 -14.37
C GLU A 577 -20.74 8.19 -14.38
N LYS A 578 -20.28 7.53 -13.31
CA LYS A 578 -20.25 6.07 -13.21
C LYS A 578 -21.45 5.53 -12.45
N THR A 579 -21.79 4.30 -12.78
CA THR A 579 -22.78 3.48 -12.06
C THR A 579 -22.09 2.28 -11.41
N LEU A 580 -22.75 1.60 -10.48
CA LEU A 580 -22.23 0.38 -9.84
C LEU A 580 -21.66 -0.65 -10.84
N ARG A 581 -22.30 -0.81 -12.02
CA ARG A 581 -21.88 -1.71 -13.11
C ARG A 581 -20.50 -1.42 -13.69
N ASP A 582 -20.03 -0.17 -13.57
CA ASP A 582 -18.74 0.27 -14.11
C ASP A 582 -17.56 -0.13 -13.20
N TYR A 583 -17.85 -0.62 -11.99
CA TYR A 583 -16.86 -1.14 -11.05
C TYR A 583 -16.69 -2.65 -11.24
N ASN A 584 -15.47 -3.14 -11.01
CA ASN A 584 -15.17 -4.56 -11.05
C ASN A 584 -15.79 -5.29 -9.83
N MET A 585 -15.80 -6.63 -9.83
CA MET A 585 -16.47 -7.41 -8.78
C MET A 585 -15.97 -7.14 -7.35
N GLU A 586 -14.67 -6.93 -7.16
CA GLU A 586 -14.06 -6.65 -5.84
C GLU A 586 -14.32 -5.21 -5.40
N ALA A 587 -14.21 -4.27 -6.34
CA ALA A 587 -14.57 -2.87 -6.13
C ALA A 587 -16.07 -2.72 -5.77
N GLN A 588 -16.96 -3.50 -6.39
CA GLN A 588 -18.36 -3.55 -5.99
C GLN A 588 -18.54 -4.13 -4.57
N GLY A 589 -17.71 -5.10 -4.18
CA GLY A 589 -17.68 -5.67 -2.83
C GLY A 589 -17.45 -4.58 -1.77
N ASN A 590 -16.34 -3.86 -1.90
CA ASN A 590 -15.99 -2.77 -0.99
C ASN A 590 -17.01 -1.63 -1.03
N LEU A 591 -17.42 -1.21 -2.23
CA LEU A 591 -18.33 -0.08 -2.40
C LEU A 591 -19.71 -0.31 -1.77
N LEU A 592 -20.26 -1.53 -1.89
CA LEU A 592 -21.53 -1.87 -1.23
C LEU A 592 -21.36 -2.10 0.28
N ALA A 593 -20.25 -2.69 0.73
CA ALA A 593 -19.95 -2.83 2.15
C ALA A 593 -19.79 -1.47 2.86
N ASP A 594 -19.08 -0.52 2.25
CA ASP A 594 -18.94 0.86 2.74
C ASP A 594 -20.31 1.57 2.76
N TYR A 595 -21.16 1.36 1.75
CA TYR A 595 -22.53 1.89 1.78
C TYR A 595 -23.38 1.28 2.91
N TRP A 596 -23.24 -0.03 3.18
CA TRP A 596 -23.87 -0.65 4.34
C TRP A 596 -23.40 -0.01 5.65
N ALA A 597 -22.11 0.32 5.77
CA ALA A 597 -21.57 1.02 6.92
C ALA A 597 -22.16 2.43 7.08
N LEU A 598 -22.31 3.20 5.99
CA LEU A 598 -22.98 4.51 5.98
C LEU A 598 -24.40 4.42 6.55
N VAL A 599 -25.19 3.48 6.04
CA VAL A 599 -26.59 3.30 6.43
C VAL A 599 -26.71 2.78 7.86
N SER A 600 -25.83 1.87 8.29
CA SER A 600 -25.91 1.21 9.60
C SER A 600 -25.38 2.06 10.75
N THR A 601 -24.50 3.03 10.49
CA THR A 601 -23.88 3.88 11.52
C THR A 601 -24.39 5.32 11.53
N ASN A 602 -25.41 5.63 10.73
CA ASN A 602 -25.94 6.98 10.56
C ASN A 602 -24.85 7.99 10.14
N ASN A 603 -24.07 7.64 9.10
CA ASN A 603 -22.95 8.41 8.54
C ASN A 603 -21.74 8.63 9.48
N SER A 604 -21.40 7.68 10.37
CA SER A 604 -20.21 7.84 11.23
C SER A 604 -18.91 7.56 10.45
N PRO A 605 -17.98 8.52 10.33
CA PRO A 605 -16.73 8.44 9.54
C PRO A 605 -15.73 7.34 9.90
N SER A 606 -15.92 6.64 11.01
CA SER A 606 -14.86 5.88 11.68
C SER A 606 -14.64 4.45 11.18
N TYR A 607 -15.37 4.00 10.15
CA TYR A 607 -15.44 2.58 9.77
C TYR A 607 -15.35 2.28 8.27
N PHE A 608 -14.70 3.16 7.50
CA PHE A 608 -14.59 3.04 6.04
C PHE A 608 -13.24 2.45 5.63
N ASN A 609 -13.26 1.57 4.63
CA ASN A 609 -12.02 1.08 4.02
C ASN A 609 -11.34 2.15 3.13
N GLU A 610 -12.12 3.08 2.54
CA GLU A 610 -11.58 4.23 1.80
C GLU A 610 -11.88 5.59 2.46
N SER A 611 -10.81 6.30 2.82
CA SER A 611 -10.86 7.62 3.46
C SER A 611 -11.30 8.78 2.54
N LYS A 612 -11.44 8.55 1.24
CA LYS A 612 -11.62 9.62 0.25
C LYS A 612 -13.06 10.15 0.08
N HIS A 613 -14.08 9.39 0.49
CA HIS A 613 -15.49 9.78 0.26
C HIS A 613 -16.40 9.68 1.50
N ILE A 614 -15.80 9.67 2.69
CA ILE A 614 -16.46 9.46 3.99
C ILE A 614 -17.59 10.47 4.31
N GLY A 615 -17.72 11.58 3.56
CA GLY A 615 -18.77 12.58 3.73
C GLY A 615 -19.78 12.73 2.59
N ASP A 616 -19.65 11.97 1.49
CA ASP A 616 -20.42 12.21 0.25
C ASP A 616 -21.49 11.14 -0.01
N ARG A 617 -22.45 11.04 0.91
CA ARG A 617 -23.59 10.13 0.80
C ARG A 617 -24.38 10.33 -0.50
N VAL A 618 -24.47 11.58 -0.97
CA VAL A 618 -25.20 11.93 -2.19
C VAL A 618 -24.54 11.29 -3.41
N LEU A 619 -23.21 11.33 -3.50
CA LEU A 619 -22.48 10.68 -4.59
C LEU A 619 -22.58 9.16 -4.52
N TYR A 620 -22.49 8.55 -3.34
CA TYR A 620 -22.75 7.10 -3.18
C TYR A 620 -24.12 6.74 -3.73
N GLU A 621 -25.19 7.36 -3.19
CA GLU A 621 -26.57 7.07 -3.58
C GLU A 621 -26.83 7.33 -5.08
N LYS A 622 -26.09 8.27 -5.70
CA LYS A 622 -26.10 8.48 -7.15
C LYS A 622 -25.47 7.31 -7.91
N VAL A 623 -24.25 6.90 -7.54
CA VAL A 623 -23.50 5.81 -8.21
C VAL A 623 -24.22 4.46 -8.07
N ILE A 624 -24.83 4.19 -6.91
CA ILE A 624 -25.56 2.94 -6.63
C ILE A 624 -27.08 3.07 -6.75
N GLY A 625 -27.60 4.15 -7.31
CA GLY A 625 -29.05 4.41 -7.33
C GLY A 625 -29.88 3.29 -7.98
N ASN A 626 -29.36 2.67 -9.05
CA ASN A 626 -29.97 1.50 -9.69
C ASN A 626 -30.01 0.28 -8.76
N PHE A 627 -28.98 0.08 -7.96
CA PHE A 627 -28.95 -0.98 -6.95
C PHE A 627 -29.92 -0.71 -5.81
N ILE A 628 -29.96 0.52 -5.26
CA ILE A 628 -30.89 0.89 -4.18
C ILE A 628 -32.34 0.67 -4.61
N SER A 629 -32.68 1.08 -5.83
CA SER A 629 -34.04 0.93 -6.39
C SER A 629 -34.40 -0.53 -6.64
N ASN A 630 -33.52 -1.31 -7.28
CA ASN A 630 -33.76 -2.72 -7.57
C ASN A 630 -32.47 -3.57 -7.46
N PRO A 631 -32.17 -4.12 -6.26
CA PRO A 631 -30.99 -4.97 -6.08
C PRO A 631 -31.03 -6.25 -6.92
N SER A 632 -32.20 -6.68 -7.41
CA SER A 632 -32.35 -7.88 -8.24
C SER A 632 -32.06 -7.65 -9.72
N ASP A 633 -31.80 -6.40 -10.14
CA ASP A 633 -31.49 -6.09 -11.53
C ASP A 633 -30.06 -6.55 -11.89
N LYS A 634 -29.97 -7.42 -12.90
CA LYS A 634 -28.69 -7.89 -13.45
C LYS A 634 -27.88 -6.76 -14.10
N PHE A 635 -28.49 -5.63 -14.40
CA PHE A 635 -27.77 -4.43 -14.84
C PHE A 635 -26.73 -3.99 -13.79
N ASN A 636 -26.97 -4.21 -12.49
CA ASN A 636 -26.03 -3.84 -11.44
C ASN A 636 -24.72 -4.65 -11.45
N LEU A 637 -24.69 -5.83 -12.10
CA LEU A 637 -23.49 -6.67 -12.17
C LEU A 637 -22.38 -6.02 -13.01
N PRO A 638 -21.09 -6.31 -12.73
CA PRO A 638 -19.98 -5.74 -13.49
C PRO A 638 -20.08 -6.01 -14.99
N LYS A 639 -19.56 -5.10 -15.82
CA LYS A 639 -19.42 -5.33 -17.27
C LYS A 639 -18.53 -6.55 -17.52
N ILE A 640 -19.06 -7.52 -18.26
CA ILE A 640 -18.31 -8.68 -18.73
C ILE A 640 -17.54 -8.23 -19.99
N PHE A 641 -16.30 -7.78 -19.84
CA PHE A 641 -15.40 -7.61 -20.99
C PHE A 641 -14.97 -9.01 -21.46
N LEU A 642 -15.27 -9.32 -22.73
CA LEU A 642 -14.84 -10.54 -23.42
C LEU A 642 -13.34 -10.58 -23.59
#